data_AF-A0A357TGX9-F1
#
_entry.id   AF-A0A357TGX9-F1
#
_cell.length_a   1.000
_cell.length_b   1.000
_cell.length_c   1.000
_cell.angle_alpha   90.00
_cell.angle_beta   90.00
_cell.angle_gamma   90.00
#
_symmetry.space_group_name_H-M   'P 1'
#
loop_
_entity.id
_entity.type
_entity.pdbx_description
1 polymer ?
#
loop_
_entity_poly.entity_id
_entity_poly.type
_entity_poly.pdbx_seq_one_letter_code
_entity_poly.pdbx_strand_id
1 'polypeptide(L)'
;MNTIRLPLLGLATAACFFLQTNPALCESKARAALPPLLEFVDGRKVDSIAAWPERREEIRALMVEHFVGSYPEQTPAILSAEVTASKTHEDGSVRRRIRVVLDTPRRVAFEMALWAPSGAGPFPLLLTAPRFYQRYWAEDGLERGYAVCLFPGVDSHHREADYAGYDSVWQTVRREFPGATWTEISTKAWLASRCIDYLLGDSSVARISPGQIAIIGFSRYGKQAMIAGAFDERITCVVARSPGSPGSSPYRLTSRNTYAEAPSDFPSEWFLPSLRNFTGRENDLPIDAHGWYALIAPRACLIHTAQNDGSEPTFAVEKGYIEGRSVYRLLGAEQNLRIDYRPGGHSSGPPPEQVCREDRQRNLDWIDLSLGRGLAKRSDFPEELIHDFDWHAWDANQKPGDKTIDPEAPVRQRILWSLGQATENLAKQEQPEFLTAAESELMTHDRWTPKGVRRVPIRFGQGVRGNLFFKEGQAEKMPVVILLHPLSYHSGYNEGYGVQGTTVYHRMAENGFAVIAYDQCGFGLRLLEGSDFYDWHPRWSRLGRMVMDARDAVSFAVEGEGATSGVIPELNRDRVILLGYSTGALTAMYTGALDDRVAGVACFSGWTPLRDATKATVTGGNRRLWDLHALQPKLGWFDGREGDIPFDYHDVLGQVLPNPCLIVTPKRDRFADHSAITEAIKQLRLAKLKQAEAALTWQSPDDINRFQADQHQQFINWTKSLR
;
A
#
# COMPACT_ATOMS: atom_id res chain seq x y z
N MET A 1 36.88 34.04 60.84
CA MET A 1 35.54 33.53 61.19
C MET A 1 34.52 34.19 60.26
N ASN A 2 33.52 33.42 59.84
CA ASN A 2 32.40 33.76 58.96
C ASN A 2 32.63 33.75 57.44
N THR A 3 32.30 32.57 56.91
CA THR A 3 31.70 32.21 55.61
C THR A 3 31.00 33.31 54.82
N ILE A 4 31.37 33.42 53.54
CA ILE A 4 30.52 33.98 52.47
C ILE A 4 30.49 32.97 51.32
N ARG A 5 29.28 32.51 50.97
CA ARG A 5 28.97 31.71 49.77
C ARG A 5 28.89 32.63 48.56
N LEU A 6 29.56 32.26 47.46
CA LEU A 6 29.26 32.77 46.10
C LEU A 6 28.52 31.68 45.30
N PRO A 7 27.52 32.02 44.47
CA PRO A 7 26.84 31.07 43.61
C PRO A 7 27.62 30.86 42.30
N LEU A 8 27.73 29.61 41.85
CA LEU A 8 28.18 29.27 40.50
C LEU A 8 27.09 29.66 39.48
N LEU A 9 27.43 30.55 38.54
CA LEU A 9 26.74 30.65 37.26
C LEU A 9 27.15 29.48 36.38
N GLY A 10 26.21 28.61 36.03
CA GLY A 10 26.36 27.63 34.96
C GLY A 10 26.05 28.29 33.61
N LEU A 11 27.08 28.52 32.79
CA LEU A 11 26.97 28.88 31.38
C LEU A 11 26.58 27.63 30.57
N ALA A 12 25.37 27.61 30.05
CA ALA A 12 24.97 26.67 29.00
C ALA A 12 25.43 27.25 27.64
N THR A 13 26.51 26.70 27.09
CA THR A 13 26.95 26.98 25.73
C THR A 13 26.02 26.27 24.74
N ALA A 14 25.20 27.06 24.03
CA ALA A 14 24.48 26.61 22.85
C ALA A 14 25.49 26.34 21.72
N ALA A 15 25.69 25.08 21.37
CA ALA A 15 26.43 24.71 20.17
C ALA A 15 25.50 24.83 18.96
N CYS A 16 25.60 25.95 18.24
CA CYS A 16 25.05 26.11 16.90
C CYS A 16 25.81 25.19 15.94
N PHE A 17 25.25 24.03 15.63
CA PHE A 17 25.69 23.26 14.47
C PHE A 17 25.09 23.90 13.20
N PHE A 18 25.94 24.62 12.47
CA PHE A 18 25.66 25.04 11.10
C PHE A 18 25.66 23.79 10.20
N LEU A 19 24.49 23.41 9.68
CA LEU A 19 24.39 22.49 8.56
C LEU A 19 24.80 23.24 7.28
N GLN A 20 26.06 23.08 6.88
CA GLN A 20 26.40 23.18 5.47
C GLN A 20 25.61 22.09 4.74
N THR A 21 24.79 22.47 3.77
CA THR A 21 24.16 21.56 2.83
C THR A 21 25.28 20.81 2.09
N ASN A 22 25.59 19.61 2.55
CA ASN A 22 26.61 18.78 1.93
C ASN A 22 26.02 18.23 0.62
N PRO A 23 26.51 18.60 -0.58
CA PRO A 23 25.94 18.17 -1.87
C PRO A 23 26.22 16.69 -2.19
N ALA A 24 26.59 15.90 -1.17
CA ALA A 24 27.00 14.52 -1.27
C ALA A 24 26.26 13.70 -0.19
N LEU A 25 24.93 13.73 -0.20
CA LEU A 25 24.20 12.53 0.23
C LEU A 25 24.57 11.46 -0.81
N CYS A 26 25.47 10.56 -0.40
CA CYS A 26 25.98 9.46 -1.19
C CYS A 26 24.81 8.79 -1.94
N GLU A 27 24.92 8.63 -3.27
CA GLU A 27 23.88 7.96 -4.07
C GLU A 27 23.47 6.65 -3.39
N SER A 28 22.25 6.60 -2.84
CA SER A 28 21.75 5.39 -2.22
C SER A 28 21.67 4.30 -3.27
N LYS A 29 22.31 3.17 -3.03
CA LYS A 29 22.23 2.04 -3.96
C LYS A 29 20.80 1.52 -4.01
N ALA A 30 20.26 1.41 -5.23
CA ALA A 30 18.96 0.83 -5.52
C ALA A 30 18.76 -0.50 -4.79
N ARG A 31 17.60 -0.68 -4.13
CA ARG A 31 17.26 -1.91 -3.41
C ARG A 31 15.78 -2.24 -3.45
N ALA A 32 15.46 -3.52 -3.58
CA ALA A 32 14.09 -4.01 -3.64
C ALA A 32 13.34 -3.87 -2.31
N ALA A 33 14.01 -4.19 -1.20
CA ALA A 33 13.47 -4.03 0.15
C ALA A 33 13.34 -2.55 0.54
N LEU A 34 12.54 -2.27 1.57
CA LEU A 34 12.53 -0.95 2.19
C LEU A 34 13.94 -0.61 2.74
N PRO A 35 14.41 0.64 2.60
CA PRO A 35 15.62 1.10 3.27
C PRO A 35 15.46 0.93 4.79
N PRO A 36 16.36 0.22 5.49
CA PRO A 36 16.22 0.03 6.93
C PRO A 36 16.23 1.37 7.68
N LEU A 37 15.33 1.54 8.64
CA LEU A 37 15.30 2.77 9.44
C LEU A 37 16.49 2.85 10.41
N LEU A 38 17.06 1.70 10.79
CA LEU A 38 18.23 1.57 11.68
C LEU A 38 19.56 1.37 10.91
N GLU A 39 19.66 1.92 9.70
CA GLU A 39 20.86 1.97 8.87
C GLU A 39 20.96 3.37 8.24
N PHE A 40 22.13 4.02 8.33
CA PHE A 40 22.42 5.27 7.64
C PHE A 40 22.56 5.05 6.13
N VAL A 41 22.44 6.10 5.31
CA VAL A 41 22.59 5.98 3.85
C VAL A 41 23.99 5.48 3.45
N ASP A 42 25.00 5.77 4.26
CA ASP A 42 26.39 5.29 4.08
C ASP A 42 26.61 3.83 4.52
N GLY A 43 25.58 3.16 5.07
CA GLY A 43 25.62 1.77 5.53
C GLY A 43 26.03 1.56 6.99
N ARG A 44 26.34 2.63 7.75
CA ARG A 44 26.53 2.51 9.21
C ARG A 44 25.23 2.01 9.87
N LYS A 45 25.34 1.10 10.83
CA LYS A 45 24.18 0.60 11.59
C LYS A 45 23.84 1.52 12.77
N VAL A 46 22.57 1.54 13.15
CA VAL A 46 22.05 2.23 14.34
C VAL A 46 21.65 1.17 15.36
N ASP A 47 22.59 0.82 16.23
CA ASP A 47 22.45 -0.25 17.22
C ASP A 47 22.30 0.26 18.67
N SER A 48 22.25 1.58 18.85
CA SER A 48 22.13 2.20 20.17
C SER A 48 21.26 3.44 20.14
N ILE A 49 20.63 3.74 21.30
CA ILE A 49 19.84 4.96 21.51
C ILE A 49 20.69 6.22 21.30
N ALA A 50 22.00 6.16 21.56
CA ALA A 50 22.91 7.29 21.38
C ALA A 50 23.11 7.69 19.92
N ALA A 51 23.06 6.73 18.98
CA ALA A 51 23.17 6.99 17.54
C ALA A 51 21.84 7.47 16.91
N TRP A 52 20.71 7.24 17.59
CA TRP A 52 19.39 7.54 17.05
C TRP A 52 19.16 9.02 16.68
N PRO A 53 19.56 10.03 17.48
CA PRO A 53 19.34 11.42 17.11
C PRO A 53 19.96 11.82 15.76
N GLU A 54 21.18 11.33 15.47
CA GLU A 54 21.85 11.57 14.18
C GLU A 54 21.06 10.93 13.03
N ARG A 55 20.66 9.66 13.18
CA ARG A 55 19.85 8.97 12.16
C ARG A 55 18.50 9.64 11.95
N ARG A 56 17.85 10.09 13.02
CA ARG A 56 16.53 10.74 12.93
C ARG A 56 16.60 12.02 12.11
N GLU A 57 17.67 12.79 12.24
CA GLU A 57 17.88 14.00 11.43
C GLU A 57 18.23 13.66 9.97
N GLU A 58 18.98 12.58 9.69
CA GLU A 58 19.16 12.10 8.32
C GLU A 58 17.82 11.68 7.68
N ILE A 59 16.99 10.92 8.41
CA ILE A 59 15.63 10.55 7.95
C ILE A 59 14.81 11.82 7.68
N ARG A 60 14.84 12.80 8.59
CA ARG A 60 14.14 14.09 8.40
C ARG A 60 14.57 14.77 7.11
N ALA A 61 15.88 14.85 6.85
CA ALA A 61 16.42 15.45 5.64
C ALA A 61 15.94 14.72 4.38
N LEU A 62 15.96 13.39 4.37
CA LEU A 62 15.47 12.59 3.25
C LEU A 62 13.96 12.77 3.01
N MET A 63 13.14 12.83 4.07
CA MET A 63 11.71 13.08 3.92
C MET A 63 11.43 14.49 3.36
N VAL A 64 12.19 15.49 3.79
CA VAL A 64 12.15 16.86 3.26
C VAL A 64 12.54 16.91 1.79
N GLU A 65 13.64 16.27 1.42
CA GLU A 65 14.20 16.29 0.07
C GLU A 65 13.31 15.58 -0.95
N HIS A 66 12.74 14.43 -0.59
CA HIS A 66 12.05 13.57 -1.56
C HIS A 66 10.52 13.67 -1.52
N PHE A 67 9.92 14.13 -0.41
CA PHE A 67 8.47 14.14 -0.25
C PHE A 67 7.90 15.54 -0.04
N VAL A 68 8.27 16.22 1.05
CA VAL A 68 7.46 17.32 1.58
C VAL A 68 8.01 18.72 1.36
N GLY A 69 9.27 18.86 0.91
CA GLY A 69 9.94 20.15 0.74
C GLY A 69 10.37 20.79 2.07
N SER A 70 11.21 21.81 1.98
CA SER A 70 11.73 22.54 3.14
C SER A 70 10.67 23.45 3.75
N TYR A 71 10.61 23.45 5.08
CA TYR A 71 9.84 24.40 5.87
C TYR A 71 10.59 25.75 5.97
N PRO A 72 9.92 26.84 6.39
CA PRO A 72 10.59 28.09 6.72
C PRO A 72 11.69 27.89 7.76
N GLU A 73 12.87 28.50 7.56
CA GLU A 73 14.00 28.44 8.50
C GLU A 73 13.63 28.98 9.89
N GLN A 74 12.78 30.00 9.92
CA GLN A 74 12.25 30.59 11.14
C GLN A 74 10.73 30.49 11.13
N THR A 75 10.17 29.94 12.20
CA THR A 75 8.73 29.97 12.42
C THR A 75 8.36 31.37 12.93
N PRO A 76 7.45 32.10 12.26
CA PRO A 76 7.04 33.43 12.69
C PRO A 76 6.32 33.35 14.04
N ALA A 77 6.48 34.39 14.87
CA ALA A 77 5.68 34.55 16.08
C ALA A 77 4.20 34.80 15.72
N ILE A 78 3.30 34.54 16.68
CA ILE A 78 1.91 34.98 16.59
C ILE A 78 1.86 36.45 17.00
N LEU A 79 1.51 37.33 16.06
CA LEU A 79 1.41 38.76 16.30
C LEU A 79 0.12 39.12 17.04
N SER A 80 -0.99 38.49 16.65
CA SER A 80 -2.28 38.65 17.32
C SER A 80 -3.20 37.48 17.03
N ALA A 81 -4.21 37.31 17.89
CA ALA A 81 -5.30 36.37 17.68
C ALA A 81 -6.61 36.99 18.15
N GLU A 82 -7.67 36.86 17.33
CA GLU A 82 -8.97 37.47 17.59
C GLU A 82 -10.08 36.42 17.44
N VAL A 83 -11.01 36.38 18.40
CA VAL A 83 -12.23 35.58 18.28
C VAL A 83 -13.22 36.32 17.38
N THR A 84 -13.38 35.85 16.15
CA THR A 84 -14.25 36.46 15.13
C THR A 84 -15.70 36.01 15.25
N ALA A 85 -15.94 34.83 15.84
CA ALA A 85 -17.27 34.35 16.18
C ALA A 85 -17.19 33.43 17.41
N SER A 86 -18.24 33.45 18.24
CA SER A 86 -18.37 32.59 19.41
C SER A 86 -19.83 32.24 19.64
N LYS A 87 -20.13 30.96 19.87
CA LYS A 87 -21.47 30.48 20.19
C LYS A 87 -21.41 29.42 21.29
N THR A 88 -22.24 29.58 22.31
CA THR A 88 -22.51 28.53 23.31
C THR A 88 -23.66 27.66 22.82
N HIS A 89 -23.51 26.34 22.91
CA HIS A 89 -24.49 25.35 22.51
C HIS A 89 -25.28 24.81 23.72
N GLU A 90 -26.38 24.09 23.46
CA GLU A 90 -27.26 23.55 24.51
C GLU A 90 -26.56 22.54 25.41
N ASP A 91 -25.56 21.82 24.90
CA ASP A 91 -24.67 20.92 25.64
C ASP A 91 -23.66 21.65 26.55
N GLY A 92 -23.69 22.99 26.56
CA GLY A 92 -22.77 23.85 27.31
C GLY A 92 -21.39 24.01 26.65
N SER A 93 -21.15 23.38 25.50
CA SER A 93 -19.92 23.58 24.73
C SER A 93 -19.88 24.98 24.12
N VAL A 94 -18.66 25.51 23.92
CA VAL A 94 -18.45 26.81 23.26
C VAL A 94 -17.64 26.61 21.99
N ARG A 95 -18.20 27.02 20.85
CA ARG A 95 -17.58 26.93 19.53
C ARG A 95 -17.16 28.31 19.06
N ARG A 96 -15.87 28.47 18.75
CA ARG A 96 -15.24 29.74 18.38
C ARG A 96 -14.57 29.65 17.02
N ARG A 97 -14.58 30.78 16.29
CA ARG A 97 -13.72 31.05 15.15
C ARG A 97 -12.63 32.01 15.59
N ILE A 98 -11.38 31.66 15.31
CA ILE A 98 -10.23 32.40 15.80
C ILE A 98 -9.34 32.73 14.61
N ARG A 99 -9.20 34.02 14.32
CA ARG A 99 -8.26 34.53 13.32
C ARG A 99 -6.91 34.72 13.99
N VAL A 100 -5.88 34.04 13.50
CA VAL A 100 -4.49 34.14 13.95
C VAL A 100 -3.69 34.89 12.89
N VAL A 101 -2.97 35.93 13.32
CA VAL A 101 -2.08 36.73 12.47
C VAL A 101 -0.64 36.40 12.81
N LEU A 102 0.13 35.98 11.80
CA LEU A 102 1.54 35.66 11.95
C LEU A 102 2.41 36.91 11.69
N ASP A 103 3.48 37.05 12.46
CA ASP A 103 4.48 38.10 12.29
C ASP A 103 5.34 37.83 11.05
N THR A 104 4.80 38.25 9.90
CA THR A 104 5.35 38.06 8.55
C THR A 104 5.29 39.39 7.80
N PRO A 105 6.07 39.60 6.73
CA PRO A 105 6.11 40.87 6.02
C PRO A 105 4.72 41.40 5.60
N ARG A 106 3.80 40.54 5.14
CA ARG A 106 2.42 40.94 4.82
C ARG A 106 1.40 40.56 5.88
N ARG A 107 1.85 40.15 7.07
CA ARG A 107 1.01 39.77 8.22
C ARG A 107 -0.06 38.75 7.82
N VAL A 108 0.37 37.65 7.21
CA VAL A 108 -0.54 36.58 6.78
C VAL A 108 -1.36 36.10 7.96
N ALA A 109 -2.65 35.88 7.70
CA ALA A 109 -3.58 35.40 8.69
C ALA A 109 -4.23 34.10 8.21
N PHE A 110 -4.55 33.24 9.16
CA PHE A 110 -5.40 32.08 8.94
C PHE A 110 -6.46 32.02 10.03
N GLU A 111 -7.49 31.20 9.81
CA GLU A 111 -8.52 30.94 10.81
C GLU A 111 -8.41 29.48 11.26
N MET A 112 -8.70 29.24 12.54
CA MET A 112 -9.04 27.91 13.06
C MET A 112 -10.39 27.96 13.76
N ALA A 113 -11.07 26.82 13.83
CA ALA A 113 -12.23 26.64 14.70
C ALA A 113 -11.82 25.89 15.97
N LEU A 114 -12.28 26.37 17.12
CA LEU A 114 -12.05 25.74 18.41
C LEU A 114 -13.39 25.39 19.04
N TRP A 115 -13.61 24.11 19.31
CA TRP A 115 -14.76 23.62 20.06
C TRP A 115 -14.27 23.20 21.44
N ALA A 116 -14.74 23.88 22.49
CA ALA A 116 -14.37 23.59 23.86
C ALA A 116 -15.57 23.00 24.61
N PRO A 117 -15.40 21.91 25.38
CA PRO A 117 -16.46 21.36 26.20
C PRO A 117 -16.76 22.32 27.35
N SER A 118 -17.84 22.05 28.09
CA SER A 118 -18.17 22.83 29.27
C SER A 118 -17.10 22.69 30.36
N GLY A 119 -16.91 23.73 31.18
CA GLY A 119 -15.90 23.77 32.24
C GLY A 119 -14.69 24.65 31.93
N ALA A 120 -13.72 24.67 32.87
CA ALA A 120 -12.58 25.58 32.82
C ALA A 120 -11.28 24.95 32.26
N GLY A 121 -11.29 23.64 31.97
CA GLY A 121 -10.09 22.88 31.60
C GLY A 121 -9.08 22.70 32.75
N PRO A 122 -7.82 22.33 32.45
CA PRO A 122 -7.28 22.17 31.10
C PRO A 122 -7.89 20.96 30.37
N PHE A 123 -8.04 21.07 29.06
CA PHE A 123 -8.59 20.01 28.21
C PHE A 123 -7.48 19.33 27.41
N PRO A 124 -7.54 18.00 27.16
CA PRO A 124 -6.76 17.41 26.09
C PRO A 124 -7.21 18.01 24.75
N LEU A 125 -6.31 18.02 23.77
CA LEU A 125 -6.56 18.60 22.46
C LEU A 125 -6.67 17.50 21.40
N LEU A 126 -7.74 17.54 20.60
CA LEU A 126 -7.87 16.76 19.38
C LEU A 126 -7.81 17.70 18.16
N LEU A 127 -6.88 17.46 17.24
CA LEU A 127 -6.80 18.16 15.97
C LEU A 127 -7.37 17.31 14.84
N THR A 128 -8.19 17.90 13.98
CA THR A 128 -8.62 17.27 12.72
C THR A 128 -9.01 18.33 11.68
N ALA A 129 -8.90 18.02 10.40
CA ALA A 129 -9.34 18.94 9.35
C ALA A 129 -10.88 18.91 9.23
N PRO A 130 -11.56 20.06 8.98
CA PRO A 130 -13.01 20.16 9.04
C PRO A 130 -13.74 19.63 7.80
N ARG A 131 -13.30 18.51 7.22
CA ARG A 131 -14.09 17.81 6.22
C ARG A 131 -15.38 17.29 6.87
N PHE A 132 -16.52 17.40 6.19
CA PHE A 132 -17.84 17.10 6.77
C PHE A 132 -17.92 15.76 7.50
N TYR A 133 -17.31 14.69 6.96
CA TYR A 133 -17.28 13.37 7.58
C TYR A 133 -16.28 13.26 8.76
N GLN A 134 -15.25 14.10 8.82
CA GLN A 134 -14.32 14.13 9.96
C GLN A 134 -14.88 14.93 11.14
N ARG A 135 -15.86 15.81 10.90
CA ARG A 135 -16.55 16.54 11.98
C ARG A 135 -17.25 15.60 12.96
N TYR A 136 -17.61 14.38 12.57
CA TYR A 136 -18.13 13.39 13.51
C TYR A 136 -17.09 12.96 14.55
N TRP A 137 -15.80 12.88 14.22
CA TRP A 137 -14.75 12.72 15.25
C TRP A 137 -14.66 13.94 16.16
N ALA A 138 -14.90 15.14 15.62
CA ALA A 138 -14.89 16.36 16.42
C ALA A 138 -16.07 16.39 17.41
N GLU A 139 -17.27 15.99 16.99
CA GLU A 139 -18.42 15.85 17.89
C GLU A 139 -18.17 14.76 18.94
N ASP A 140 -17.76 13.56 18.51
CA ASP A 140 -17.47 12.43 19.43
C ASP A 140 -16.33 12.78 20.42
N GLY A 141 -15.30 13.49 19.95
CA GLY A 141 -14.21 13.97 20.80
C GLY A 141 -14.66 15.03 21.82
N LEU A 142 -15.50 15.97 21.39
CA LEU A 142 -16.08 16.98 22.27
C LEU A 142 -16.94 16.34 23.37
N GLU A 143 -17.75 15.33 23.02
CA GLU A 143 -18.53 14.52 23.97
C GLU A 143 -17.63 13.82 25.00
N ARG A 144 -16.44 13.36 24.58
CA ARG A 144 -15.41 12.76 25.46
C ARG A 144 -14.57 13.78 26.25
N GLY A 145 -14.94 15.07 26.21
CA GLY A 145 -14.29 16.14 26.97
C GLY A 145 -12.97 16.63 26.37
N TYR A 146 -12.77 16.45 25.06
CA TYR A 146 -11.67 17.08 24.33
C TYR A 146 -12.01 18.50 23.92
N ALA A 147 -11.05 19.42 24.04
CA ALA A 147 -11.06 20.58 23.18
C ALA A 147 -10.69 20.12 21.76
N VAL A 148 -11.48 20.51 20.77
CA VAL A 148 -11.26 20.12 19.38
C VAL A 148 -10.85 21.33 18.55
N CYS A 149 -9.69 21.24 17.91
CA CYS A 149 -9.22 22.23 16.94
C CYS A 149 -9.45 21.71 15.52
N LEU A 150 -10.33 22.41 14.81
CA LEU A 150 -10.52 22.27 13.39
C LEU A 150 -9.55 23.22 12.69
N PHE A 151 -8.37 22.71 12.34
CA PHE A 151 -7.31 23.48 11.70
C PHE A 151 -7.57 23.64 10.19
N PRO A 152 -6.95 24.62 9.50
CA PRO A 152 -7.12 24.83 8.06
C PRO A 152 -6.40 23.79 7.18
N GLY A 153 -6.80 22.54 7.33
CA GLY A 153 -6.26 21.38 6.63
C GLY A 153 -7.13 20.83 5.49
N VAL A 154 -8.27 21.46 5.17
CA VAL A 154 -9.16 20.99 4.08
C VAL A 154 -8.35 20.89 2.79
N ASP A 155 -8.36 19.77 2.08
CA ASP A 155 -7.63 19.58 0.83
C ASP A 155 -8.09 20.54 -0.30
N SER A 156 -7.18 20.97 -1.17
CA SER A 156 -7.45 21.90 -2.26
C SER A 156 -8.43 21.39 -3.32
N HIS A 157 -8.71 20.08 -3.35
CA HIS A 157 -9.74 19.46 -4.21
C HIS A 157 -11.09 19.30 -3.50
N HIS A 158 -11.19 19.74 -2.24
CA HIS A 158 -12.43 19.72 -1.46
C HIS A 158 -12.90 21.14 -1.11
N ARG A 159 -14.19 21.26 -0.83
CA ARG A 159 -14.80 22.52 -0.39
C ARG A 159 -15.67 22.24 0.83
N GLU A 160 -15.61 23.16 1.79
CA GLU A 160 -16.38 23.12 3.03
C GLU A 160 -17.00 24.49 3.24
N ALA A 161 -18.31 24.61 2.99
CA ALA A 161 -19.01 25.89 3.00
C ALA A 161 -18.89 26.61 4.36
N ASP A 162 -18.96 25.85 5.46
CA ASP A 162 -18.83 26.38 6.83
C ASP A 162 -17.38 26.73 7.21
N TYR A 163 -16.40 26.47 6.34
CA TYR A 163 -14.95 26.64 6.58
C TYR A 163 -14.29 27.26 5.35
N ALA A 164 -14.91 28.30 4.80
CA ALA A 164 -14.43 28.98 3.60
C ALA A 164 -12.95 29.42 3.73
N GLY A 165 -12.14 29.13 2.70
CA GLY A 165 -10.73 29.48 2.65
C GLY A 165 -9.77 28.46 3.28
N TYR A 166 -10.27 27.47 4.05
CA TYR A 166 -9.41 26.44 4.66
C TYR A 166 -8.73 25.56 3.60
N ASP A 167 -9.32 25.46 2.41
CA ASP A 167 -8.80 24.72 1.26
C ASP A 167 -7.64 25.43 0.54
N SER A 168 -7.55 26.76 0.66
CA SER A 168 -6.67 27.62 -0.15
C SER A 168 -5.69 28.48 0.65
N VAL A 169 -5.89 28.68 1.96
CA VAL A 169 -5.04 29.54 2.80
C VAL A 169 -3.55 29.15 2.78
N TRP A 170 -3.26 27.87 2.55
CA TRP A 170 -1.89 27.37 2.36
C TRP A 170 -1.14 28.13 1.26
N GLN A 171 -1.82 28.55 0.18
CA GLN A 171 -1.19 29.30 -0.91
C GLN A 171 -0.72 30.67 -0.43
N THR A 172 -1.56 31.38 0.32
CA THR A 172 -1.25 32.70 0.87
C THR A 172 -0.10 32.60 1.87
N VAL A 173 -0.11 31.58 2.73
CA VAL A 173 0.97 31.31 3.69
C VAL A 173 2.29 31.05 2.96
N ARG A 174 2.31 30.16 1.97
CA ARG A 174 3.53 29.86 1.20
C ARG A 174 4.13 31.09 0.54
N ARG A 175 3.30 32.05 0.07
CA ARG A 175 3.79 33.28 -0.55
C ARG A 175 4.54 34.20 0.42
N GLU A 176 4.39 34.05 1.74
CA GLU A 176 5.22 34.77 2.73
C GLU A 176 6.62 34.17 2.87
N PHE A 177 6.81 32.91 2.45
CA PHE A 177 8.04 32.16 2.64
C PHE A 177 8.62 31.69 1.30
N PRO A 178 9.07 32.61 0.43
CA PRO A 178 9.54 32.27 -0.91
C PRO A 178 10.78 31.35 -0.94
N GLY A 179 11.54 31.24 0.16
CA GLY A 179 12.67 30.33 0.29
C GLY A 179 12.29 28.89 0.70
N ALA A 180 11.06 28.66 1.17
CA ALA A 180 10.57 27.33 1.56
C ALA A 180 10.01 26.58 0.34
N THR A 181 10.42 25.33 0.15
CA THR A 181 9.99 24.49 -0.99
C THR A 181 8.81 23.57 -0.67
N TRP A 182 8.33 23.61 0.57
CA TRP A 182 7.16 22.87 1.06
C TRP A 182 5.94 22.85 0.14
N THR A 183 5.17 21.78 0.23
CA THR A 183 4.00 21.47 -0.59
C THR A 183 2.70 21.79 0.16
N GLU A 184 1.54 21.53 -0.45
CA GLU A 184 0.24 21.77 0.19
C GLU A 184 0.08 20.99 1.49
N ILE A 185 0.31 19.66 1.46
CA ILE A 185 0.08 18.78 2.61
C ILE A 185 1.00 19.17 3.77
N SER A 186 2.28 19.48 3.50
CA SER A 186 3.22 19.90 4.55
C SER A 186 2.93 21.30 5.09
N THR A 187 2.48 22.23 4.24
CA THR A 187 2.00 23.54 4.70
C THR A 187 0.78 23.40 5.63
N LYS A 188 -0.15 22.50 5.31
CA LYS A 188 -1.35 22.24 6.14
C LYS A 188 -1.01 21.55 7.46
N ALA A 189 -0.07 20.61 7.44
CA ALA A 189 0.48 20.03 8.66
C ALA A 189 1.16 21.10 9.54
N TRP A 190 1.93 22.00 8.95
CA TRP A 190 2.54 23.13 9.68
C TRP A 190 1.50 24.11 10.22
N LEU A 191 0.39 24.34 9.51
CA LEU A 191 -0.72 25.14 10.03
C LEU A 191 -1.38 24.51 11.27
N ALA A 192 -1.45 23.18 11.35
CA ALA A 192 -1.87 22.49 12.57
C ALA A 192 -0.91 22.83 13.74
N SER A 193 0.40 22.84 13.51
CA SER A 193 1.39 23.28 14.50
C SER A 193 1.22 24.74 14.93
N ARG A 194 0.87 25.65 14.00
CA ARG A 194 0.57 27.05 14.35
C ARG A 194 -0.70 27.19 15.20
N CYS A 195 -1.68 26.30 15.01
CA CYS A 195 -2.85 26.24 15.90
C CYS A 195 -2.41 25.81 17.31
N ILE A 196 -1.50 24.83 17.43
CA ILE A 196 -0.94 24.40 18.72
C ILE A 196 -0.16 25.55 19.40
N ASP A 197 0.63 26.32 18.64
CA ASP A 197 1.36 27.49 19.18
C ASP A 197 0.42 28.47 19.88
N TYR A 198 -0.72 28.81 19.25
CA TYR A 198 -1.73 29.66 19.87
C TYR A 198 -2.36 29.00 21.09
N LEU A 199 -2.81 27.75 20.95
CA LEU A 199 -3.62 27.07 21.97
C LEU A 199 -2.85 26.75 23.26
N LEU A 200 -1.52 26.63 23.17
CA LEU A 200 -0.63 26.49 24.32
C LEU A 200 -0.10 27.82 24.85
N GLY A 201 -0.32 28.93 24.13
CA GLY A 201 0.16 30.26 24.52
C GLY A 201 -0.71 30.95 25.56
N ASP A 202 -0.15 31.97 26.21
CA ASP A 202 -0.81 32.72 27.30
C ASP A 202 -2.09 33.44 26.86
N SER A 203 -2.20 33.77 25.57
CA SER A 203 -3.38 34.43 24.99
C SER A 203 -4.49 33.46 24.56
N SER A 204 -4.33 32.15 24.82
CA SER A 204 -5.32 31.16 24.42
C SER A 204 -6.65 31.37 25.14
N VAL A 205 -7.75 31.30 24.39
CA VAL A 205 -9.12 31.38 24.94
C VAL A 205 -9.61 30.07 25.57
N ALA A 206 -8.77 29.02 25.57
CA ALA A 206 -9.03 27.77 26.27
C ALA A 206 -7.73 27.24 26.90
N ARG A 207 -7.85 26.66 28.10
CA ARG A 207 -6.71 26.01 28.74
C ARG A 207 -6.55 24.62 28.16
N ILE A 208 -5.44 24.37 27.46
CA ILE A 208 -5.11 23.06 26.89
C ILE A 208 -4.04 22.41 27.75
N SER A 209 -4.17 21.10 28.01
CA SER A 209 -3.19 20.29 28.71
C SER A 209 -1.95 20.08 27.83
N PRO A 210 -0.77 20.62 28.18
CA PRO A 210 0.46 20.30 27.46
C PRO A 210 0.73 18.79 27.55
N GLY A 211 1.18 18.17 26.46
CA GLY A 211 1.45 16.73 26.41
C GLY A 211 0.21 15.83 26.33
N GLN A 212 -0.99 16.39 26.16
CA GLN A 212 -2.20 15.64 25.80
C GLN A 212 -2.79 16.13 24.49
N ILE A 213 -2.01 15.99 23.41
CA ILE A 213 -2.36 16.48 22.08
C ILE A 213 -2.43 15.31 21.11
N ALA A 214 -3.57 15.13 20.46
CA ALA A 214 -3.77 14.12 19.44
C ALA A 214 -4.14 14.76 18.10
N ILE A 215 -3.72 14.15 17.00
CA ILE A 215 -4.17 14.51 15.65
C ILE A 215 -4.72 13.28 14.94
N ILE A 216 -5.86 13.45 14.27
CA ILE A 216 -6.53 12.38 13.53
C ILE A 216 -6.96 12.83 12.13
N GLY A 217 -6.81 11.93 11.16
CA GLY A 217 -7.29 12.14 9.81
C GLY A 217 -7.56 10.87 9.02
N PHE A 218 -8.44 10.98 8.03
CA PHE A 218 -8.82 9.91 7.09
C PHE A 218 -8.27 10.19 5.68
N SER A 219 -7.70 9.18 5.02
CA SER A 219 -7.23 9.27 3.63
C SER A 219 -6.14 10.35 3.50
N ARG A 220 -6.28 11.29 2.56
CA ARG A 220 -5.37 12.44 2.43
C ARG A 220 -5.16 13.24 3.73
N TYR A 221 -6.14 13.27 4.64
CA TYR A 221 -6.00 13.91 5.94
C TYR A 221 -5.22 13.06 6.93
N GLY A 222 -5.23 11.73 6.75
CA GLY A 222 -4.33 10.82 7.47
C GLY A 222 -2.87 11.08 7.11
N LYS A 223 -2.57 11.35 5.82
CA LYS A 223 -1.24 11.81 5.39
C LYS A 223 -0.82 13.10 6.10
N GLN A 224 -1.72 14.09 6.18
CA GLN A 224 -1.49 15.34 6.91
C GLN A 224 -1.24 15.09 8.41
N ALA A 225 -2.02 14.21 9.04
CA ALA A 225 -1.86 13.86 10.45
C ALA A 225 -0.49 13.23 10.74
N MET A 226 -0.04 12.31 9.87
CA MET A 226 1.30 11.71 9.98
C MET A 226 2.41 12.74 9.81
N ILE A 227 2.30 13.62 8.81
CA ILE A 227 3.32 14.66 8.56
C ILE A 227 3.36 15.67 9.71
N ALA A 228 2.21 16.12 10.21
CA ALA A 228 2.16 16.99 11.38
C ALA A 228 2.81 16.32 12.60
N GLY A 229 2.47 15.05 12.85
CA GLY A 229 3.11 14.24 13.87
C GLY A 229 4.63 14.17 13.69
N ALA A 230 5.12 13.89 12.49
CA ALA A 230 6.55 13.76 12.19
C ALA A 230 7.36 15.05 12.45
N PHE A 231 6.77 16.21 12.20
CA PHE A 231 7.46 17.52 12.32
C PHE A 231 7.12 18.31 13.58
N ASP A 232 6.14 17.88 14.39
CA ASP A 232 5.78 18.53 15.64
C ASP A 232 5.75 17.52 16.80
N GLU A 233 6.77 17.57 17.65
CA GLU A 233 6.96 16.64 18.76
C GLU A 233 5.96 16.84 19.91
N ARG A 234 5.22 17.95 19.92
CA ARG A 234 4.20 18.23 20.95
C ARG A 234 2.96 17.35 20.76
N ILE A 235 2.75 16.81 19.56
CA ILE A 235 1.66 15.90 19.25
C ILE A 235 1.96 14.53 19.85
N THR A 236 1.30 14.19 20.94
CA THR A 236 1.49 12.96 21.73
C THR A 236 0.96 11.71 21.02
N CYS A 237 -0.11 11.85 20.23
CA CYS A 237 -0.75 10.73 19.54
C CYS A 237 -1.16 11.10 18.10
N VAL A 238 -0.85 10.21 17.16
CA VAL A 238 -1.28 10.29 15.76
C VAL A 238 -2.21 9.12 15.47
N VAL A 239 -3.39 9.40 14.90
CA VAL A 239 -4.24 8.38 14.29
C VAL A 239 -4.37 8.68 12.80
N ALA A 240 -3.85 7.79 11.97
CA ALA A 240 -3.99 7.89 10.53
C ALA A 240 -4.89 6.74 10.04
N ARG A 241 -6.11 7.09 9.63
CA ARG A 241 -7.06 6.14 9.08
C ARG A 241 -6.90 6.11 7.56
N SER A 242 -6.62 4.94 7.00
CA SER A 242 -6.48 4.74 5.56
C SER A 242 -5.63 5.78 4.82
N PRO A 243 -4.47 6.26 5.34
CA PRO A 243 -3.69 7.30 4.67
C PRO A 243 -3.15 6.93 3.27
N GLY A 244 -3.08 5.65 2.89
CA GLY A 244 -2.65 5.20 1.56
C GLY A 244 -1.19 5.57 1.24
N SER A 245 -0.84 5.70 -0.04
CA SER A 245 0.53 6.04 -0.49
C SER A 245 0.72 7.55 -0.73
N PRO A 246 1.85 8.18 -0.35
CA PRO A 246 2.93 7.68 0.48
C PRO A 246 2.74 8.04 1.97
N GLY A 247 1.60 7.64 2.54
CA GLY A 247 1.30 7.77 3.97
C GLY A 247 1.73 6.53 4.75
N SER A 248 0.85 5.55 4.90
CA SER A 248 1.20 4.26 5.52
C SER A 248 1.84 3.27 4.54
N SER A 249 1.61 3.49 3.24
CA SER A 249 1.97 2.56 2.18
C SER A 249 3.21 3.05 1.41
N PRO A 250 4.35 2.35 1.52
CA PRO A 250 5.56 2.69 0.78
C PRO A 250 5.43 2.45 -0.73
N TYR A 251 5.91 3.37 -1.56
CA TYR A 251 5.85 3.26 -3.02
C TYR A 251 6.61 2.05 -3.58
N ARG A 252 7.64 1.57 -2.89
CA ARG A 252 8.30 0.31 -3.23
C ARG A 252 7.34 -0.88 -3.31
N LEU A 253 6.27 -0.85 -2.52
CA LEU A 253 5.29 -1.93 -2.36
C LEU A 253 3.91 -1.56 -2.91
N THR A 254 3.73 -0.32 -3.38
CA THR A 254 2.51 0.16 -4.04
C THR A 254 2.84 0.90 -5.32
N SER A 255 2.53 0.29 -6.46
CA SER A 255 2.67 0.94 -7.77
C SER A 255 1.82 0.20 -8.80
N ARG A 256 2.06 0.44 -10.10
CA ARG A 256 1.36 -0.19 -11.22
C ARG A 256 1.37 -1.72 -11.17
N ASN A 257 2.42 -2.32 -10.62
CA ASN A 257 2.56 -3.77 -10.47
C ASN A 257 1.73 -4.36 -9.32
N THR A 258 0.94 -3.55 -8.61
CA THR A 258 0.01 -3.97 -7.56
C THR A 258 -1.37 -3.35 -7.74
N TYR A 259 -1.65 -2.72 -8.89
CA TYR A 259 -2.85 -1.91 -9.15
C TYR A 259 -3.11 -0.78 -8.15
N ALA A 260 -2.07 -0.35 -7.42
CA ALA A 260 -2.15 0.69 -6.42
C ALA A 260 -1.57 2.02 -6.95
N GLU A 261 -1.72 3.07 -6.15
CA GLU A 261 -1.21 4.41 -6.43
C GLU A 261 0.32 4.39 -6.65
N ALA A 262 0.77 4.90 -7.79
CA ALA A 262 2.18 5.08 -8.12
C ALA A 262 2.63 6.53 -7.85
N PRO A 263 3.94 6.82 -7.80
CA PRO A 263 4.44 8.20 -7.65
C PRO A 263 3.90 9.17 -8.73
N SER A 264 3.45 8.68 -9.89
CA SER A 264 2.84 9.52 -10.93
C SER A 264 1.38 9.94 -10.65
N ASP A 265 0.74 9.47 -9.58
CA ASP A 265 -0.71 9.63 -9.41
C ASP A 265 -1.13 10.69 -8.41
N PHE A 266 -0.26 11.04 -7.47
CA PHE A 266 -0.61 11.99 -6.42
C PHE A 266 -0.95 13.38 -7.02
N PRO A 267 -1.97 14.10 -6.55
CA PRO A 267 -2.24 15.47 -7.00
C PRO A 267 -1.02 16.39 -6.89
N SER A 268 -0.73 17.17 -7.93
CA SER A 268 0.56 17.88 -8.11
C SER A 268 0.98 18.80 -6.95
N GLU A 269 0.02 19.23 -6.15
CA GLU A 269 0.17 20.13 -5.02
C GLU A 269 0.61 19.40 -3.74
N TRP A 270 0.40 18.08 -3.64
CA TRP A 270 0.57 17.31 -2.41
C TRP A 270 2.01 17.06 -2.00
N PHE A 271 2.85 16.66 -2.94
CA PHE A 271 4.26 16.30 -2.72
C PHE A 271 5.16 16.95 -3.78
N LEU A 272 6.47 16.90 -3.57
CA LEU A 272 7.43 17.48 -4.50
C LEU A 272 7.30 16.86 -5.90
N PRO A 273 7.29 17.67 -6.98
CA PRO A 273 7.18 17.13 -8.34
C PRO A 273 8.28 16.13 -8.71
N SER A 274 9.48 16.27 -8.13
CA SER A 274 10.62 15.36 -8.33
C SER A 274 10.32 13.91 -7.94
N LEU A 275 9.38 13.67 -7.01
CA LEU A 275 8.96 12.34 -6.59
C LEU A 275 8.42 11.50 -7.76
N ARG A 276 7.84 12.14 -8.77
CA ARG A 276 7.34 11.48 -10.00
C ARG A 276 8.44 10.86 -10.85
N ASN A 277 9.69 11.30 -10.69
CA ASN A 277 10.83 10.72 -11.40
C ASN A 277 11.14 9.28 -10.94
N PHE A 278 10.54 8.84 -9.83
CA PHE A 278 10.70 7.48 -9.30
C PHE A 278 9.64 6.48 -9.80
N THR A 279 8.68 6.89 -10.63
CA THR A 279 7.68 5.97 -11.21
C THR A 279 8.36 4.86 -12.01
N GLY A 280 8.10 3.60 -11.63
CA GLY A 280 8.71 2.41 -12.22
C GLY A 280 10.14 2.11 -11.74
N ARG A 281 10.70 2.95 -10.87
CA ARG A 281 12.02 2.82 -10.24
C ARG A 281 11.97 3.18 -8.76
N GLU A 282 10.86 2.82 -8.10
CA GLU A 282 10.60 3.15 -6.70
C GLU A 282 11.66 2.54 -5.75
N ASN A 283 12.36 1.51 -6.19
CA ASN A 283 13.52 0.90 -5.52
C ASN A 283 14.74 1.84 -5.40
N ASP A 284 14.77 2.95 -6.14
CA ASP A 284 15.83 3.96 -6.12
C ASP A 284 15.61 5.07 -5.06
N LEU A 285 14.43 5.13 -4.42
CA LEU A 285 14.12 6.15 -3.42
C LEU A 285 14.97 5.95 -2.13
N PRO A 286 15.82 6.87 -1.67
CA PRO A 286 16.68 6.61 -0.51
C PRO A 286 15.93 6.39 0.82
N ILE A 287 14.69 6.87 0.90
CA ILE A 287 13.73 6.62 1.99
C ILE A 287 12.34 6.45 1.38
N ASP A 288 11.40 5.87 2.12
CA ASP A 288 10.00 5.71 1.67
C ASP A 288 9.05 6.10 2.82
N ALA A 289 7.74 5.89 2.64
CA ALA A 289 6.69 6.31 3.56
C ALA A 289 6.88 5.83 5.02
N HIS A 290 7.62 4.73 5.24
CA HIS A 290 7.94 4.24 6.59
C HIS A 290 8.81 5.20 7.41
N GLY A 291 9.48 6.17 6.76
CA GLY A 291 10.19 7.26 7.45
C GLY A 291 9.28 8.12 8.34
N TRP A 292 7.97 8.20 8.06
CA TRP A 292 7.03 8.90 8.95
C TRP A 292 6.95 8.25 10.33
N TYR A 293 6.97 6.92 10.42
CA TYR A 293 6.96 6.20 11.70
C TYR A 293 8.20 6.53 12.52
N ALA A 294 9.38 6.54 11.89
CA ALA A 294 10.64 6.92 12.52
C ALA A 294 10.58 8.33 13.13
N LEU A 295 10.02 9.30 12.42
CA LEU A 295 9.94 10.68 12.90
C LEU A 295 8.88 10.88 14.00
N ILE A 296 7.84 10.04 14.03
CA ILE A 296 6.81 10.05 15.08
C ILE A 296 7.33 9.37 16.36
N ALA A 297 8.16 8.33 16.24
CA ALA A 297 8.71 7.60 17.37
C ALA A 297 9.39 8.51 18.41
N PRO A 298 9.22 8.25 19.72
CA PRO A 298 8.54 7.11 20.35
C PRO A 298 7.03 7.36 20.63
N ARG A 299 6.42 8.41 20.07
CA ARG A 299 5.05 8.84 20.39
C ARG A 299 4.01 7.92 19.77
N ALA A 300 2.79 7.93 20.32
CA ALA A 300 1.75 6.99 19.90
C ALA A 300 1.33 7.21 18.45
N CYS A 301 1.24 6.13 17.68
CA CYS A 301 0.82 6.14 16.29
C CYS A 301 -0.06 4.90 15.99
N LEU A 302 -1.29 5.14 15.53
CA LEU A 302 -2.20 4.11 15.05
C LEU A 302 -2.43 4.26 13.56
N ILE A 303 -2.25 3.16 12.83
CA ILE A 303 -2.71 3.02 11.45
C ILE A 303 -3.99 2.18 11.46
N HIS A 304 -5.12 2.84 11.23
CA HIS A 304 -6.42 2.16 11.14
C HIS A 304 -6.74 1.86 9.66
N THR A 305 -6.51 0.62 9.23
CA THR A 305 -6.49 0.21 7.82
C THR A 305 -7.55 -0.85 7.50
N ALA A 306 -8.03 -0.91 6.26
CA ALA A 306 -9.06 -1.86 5.82
C ALA A 306 -8.49 -2.95 4.92
N GLN A 307 -9.03 -4.16 5.06
CA GLN A 307 -8.62 -5.33 4.27
C GLN A 307 -8.74 -5.09 2.75
N ASN A 308 -9.81 -4.44 2.30
CA ASN A 308 -10.08 -4.17 0.88
C ASN A 308 -10.10 -2.68 0.56
N ASP A 309 -9.21 -1.90 1.20
CA ASP A 309 -9.08 -0.49 0.88
C ASP A 309 -8.44 -0.27 -0.49
N GLY A 310 -9.24 0.21 -1.44
CA GLY A 310 -8.83 0.59 -2.80
C GLY A 310 -7.58 1.48 -2.89
N SER A 311 -7.24 2.23 -1.84
CA SER A 311 -6.15 3.19 -1.80
C SER A 311 -4.97 2.78 -0.90
N GLU A 312 -5.11 1.66 -0.17
CA GLU A 312 -4.16 1.31 0.89
C GLU A 312 -3.97 -0.21 1.00
N PRO A 313 -3.01 -0.78 0.24
CA PRO A 313 -2.71 -2.20 0.31
C PRO A 313 -2.15 -2.60 1.68
N THR A 314 -2.85 -3.49 2.39
CA THR A 314 -2.47 -3.96 3.73
C THR A 314 -1.06 -4.56 3.80
N PHE A 315 -0.60 -5.21 2.72
CA PHE A 315 0.77 -5.72 2.62
C PHE A 315 1.82 -4.59 2.72
N ALA A 316 1.60 -3.48 2.03
CA ALA A 316 2.51 -2.33 2.07
C ALA A 316 2.49 -1.66 3.45
N VAL A 317 1.30 -1.53 4.05
CA VAL A 317 1.13 -1.01 5.41
C VAL A 317 1.92 -1.84 6.41
N GLU A 318 1.77 -3.15 6.38
CA GLU A 318 2.42 -4.05 7.33
C GLU A 318 3.95 -4.03 7.21
N LYS A 319 4.50 -4.07 5.99
CA LYS A 319 5.95 -3.98 5.81
C LYS A 319 6.51 -2.62 6.24
N GLY A 320 5.78 -1.52 5.98
CA GLY A 320 6.15 -0.20 6.49
C GLY A 320 6.12 -0.13 8.03
N TYR A 321 5.10 -0.74 8.64
CA TYR A 321 4.97 -0.86 10.09
C TYR A 321 6.08 -1.69 10.72
N ILE A 322 6.46 -2.83 10.15
CA ILE A 322 7.53 -3.69 10.68
C ILE A 322 8.87 -2.94 10.74
N GLU A 323 9.19 -2.15 9.71
CA GLU A 323 10.36 -1.27 9.74
C GLU A 323 10.21 -0.19 10.82
N GLY A 324 9.06 0.49 10.89
CA GLY A 324 8.76 1.47 11.95
C GLY A 324 8.91 0.89 13.36
N ARG A 325 8.40 -0.31 13.58
CA ARG A 325 8.45 -1.07 14.84
C ARG A 325 9.88 -1.28 15.31
N SER A 326 10.84 -1.47 14.41
CA SER A 326 12.26 -1.61 14.77
C SER A 326 12.79 -0.36 15.51
N VAL A 327 12.40 0.84 15.07
CA VAL A 327 12.75 2.11 15.72
C VAL A 327 12.05 2.22 17.07
N TYR A 328 10.76 1.94 17.12
CA TYR A 328 10.01 1.98 18.39
C TYR A 328 10.60 1.00 19.42
N ARG A 329 11.04 -0.18 18.99
CA ARG A 329 11.72 -1.17 19.83
C ARG A 329 13.06 -0.66 20.33
N LEU A 330 13.90 -0.06 19.48
CA LEU A 330 15.16 0.58 19.89
C LEU A 330 14.92 1.61 21.00
N LEU A 331 13.82 2.36 20.91
CA LEU A 331 13.45 3.40 21.86
C LEU A 331 12.64 2.90 23.07
N GLY A 332 12.43 1.58 23.22
CA GLY A 332 11.68 1.00 24.34
C GLY A 332 10.18 1.35 24.35
N ALA A 333 9.61 1.66 23.17
CA ALA A 333 8.25 2.15 23.00
C ALA A 333 7.43 1.33 22.00
N GLU A 334 7.80 0.07 21.73
CA GLU A 334 7.15 -0.81 20.75
C GLU A 334 5.61 -0.88 20.88
N GLN A 335 5.08 -0.74 22.09
CA GLN A 335 3.64 -0.69 22.38
C GLN A 335 2.91 0.56 21.88
N ASN A 336 3.65 1.60 21.45
CA ASN A 336 3.10 2.88 21.01
C ASN A 336 2.84 2.93 19.50
N LEU A 337 3.26 1.92 18.72
CA LEU A 337 2.94 1.82 17.30
C LEU A 337 2.01 0.63 17.07
N ARG A 338 0.85 0.82 16.42
CA ARG A 338 -0.07 -0.28 16.08
C ARG A 338 -0.66 -0.14 14.68
N ILE A 339 -0.88 -1.28 14.03
CA ILE A 339 -1.85 -1.43 12.96
C ILE A 339 -3.13 -1.99 13.57
N ASP A 340 -4.26 -1.49 13.10
CA ASP A 340 -5.58 -1.96 13.46
C ASP A 340 -6.36 -2.23 12.16
N TYR A 341 -6.62 -3.51 11.90
CA TYR A 341 -7.30 -3.96 10.69
C TYR A 341 -8.81 -3.97 10.89
N ARG A 342 -9.54 -3.55 9.86
CA ARG A 342 -11.00 -3.69 9.80
C ARG A 342 -11.44 -4.37 8.50
N PRO A 343 -12.58 -5.07 8.49
CA PRO A 343 -13.19 -5.56 7.26
C PRO A 343 -13.69 -4.39 6.39
N GLY A 344 -13.95 -4.68 5.11
CA GLY A 344 -14.49 -3.70 4.18
C GLY A 344 -13.42 -2.83 3.52
N GLY A 345 -13.83 -1.63 3.09
CA GLY A 345 -13.04 -0.79 2.17
C GLY A 345 -12.60 0.53 2.77
N HIS A 346 -12.35 1.51 1.88
CA HIS A 346 -11.87 2.84 2.26
C HIS A 346 -12.79 3.51 3.29
N SER A 347 -14.09 3.48 3.04
CA SER A 347 -15.15 3.91 3.97
C SER A 347 -15.69 2.73 4.76
N SER A 348 -16.08 2.97 6.02
CA SER A 348 -16.79 1.99 6.86
C SER A 348 -18.20 2.42 7.26
N GLY A 349 -18.51 3.72 7.15
CA GLY A 349 -19.84 4.26 7.42
C GLY A 349 -20.61 4.54 6.13
N PRO A 350 -21.95 4.46 6.16
CA PRO A 350 -22.75 4.94 5.04
C PRO A 350 -22.56 6.45 4.87
N PRO A 351 -22.70 7.00 3.66
CA PRO A 351 -22.82 8.44 3.48
C PRO A 351 -23.97 9.01 4.34
N PRO A 352 -23.80 10.17 5.00
CA PRO A 352 -22.66 11.08 4.87
C PRO A 352 -21.45 10.76 5.78
N GLU A 353 -21.57 9.87 6.76
CA GLU A 353 -20.57 9.67 7.81
C GLU A 353 -19.23 9.14 7.29
N GLN A 354 -19.22 8.26 6.28
CA GLN A 354 -18.04 7.59 5.67
C GLN A 354 -17.14 6.77 6.63
N VAL A 355 -17.06 7.12 7.90
CA VAL A 355 -16.45 6.37 9.00
C VAL A 355 -17.57 6.08 9.99
N CYS A 356 -17.89 4.81 10.22
CA CYS A 356 -18.97 4.43 11.13
C CYS A 356 -18.63 4.84 12.58
N ARG A 357 -19.66 4.99 13.42
CA ARG A 357 -19.46 5.40 14.83
C ARG A 357 -18.54 4.44 15.58
N GLU A 358 -18.66 3.13 15.35
CA GLU A 358 -17.80 2.12 15.98
C GLU A 358 -16.31 2.37 15.71
N ASP A 359 -15.94 2.54 14.44
CA ASP A 359 -14.56 2.91 14.04
C ASP A 359 -14.10 4.21 14.69
N ARG A 360 -14.99 5.21 14.78
CA ARG A 360 -14.65 6.50 15.41
C ARG A 360 -14.38 6.36 16.89
N GLN A 361 -15.21 5.59 17.60
CA GLN A 361 -15.02 5.31 19.01
C GLN A 361 -13.73 4.51 19.23
N ARG A 362 -13.46 3.50 18.40
CA ARG A 362 -12.19 2.73 18.44
C ARG A 362 -10.96 3.61 18.26
N ASN A 363 -11.04 4.61 17.37
CA ASN A 363 -9.95 5.57 17.19
C ASN A 363 -9.77 6.51 18.40
N LEU A 364 -10.86 6.95 19.02
CA LEU A 364 -10.80 7.76 20.24
C LEU A 364 -10.33 6.94 21.44
N ASP A 365 -10.65 5.65 21.52
CA ASP A 365 -10.17 4.73 22.56
C ASP A 365 -8.64 4.59 22.53
N TRP A 366 -8.05 4.49 21.33
CA TRP A 366 -6.59 4.51 21.19
C TRP A 366 -5.97 5.85 21.64
N ILE A 367 -6.63 6.97 21.30
CA ILE A 367 -6.18 8.29 21.72
C ILE A 367 -6.25 8.41 23.25
N ASP A 368 -7.37 8.03 23.85
CA ASP A 368 -7.54 8.00 25.31
C ASP A 368 -6.44 7.15 25.97
N LEU A 369 -6.25 5.90 25.51
CA LEU A 369 -5.17 5.03 26.00
C LEU A 369 -3.79 5.69 25.91
N SER A 370 -3.51 6.36 24.79
CA SER A 370 -2.22 7.01 24.51
C SER A 370 -1.98 8.26 25.36
N LEU A 371 -3.05 8.92 25.80
CA LEU A 371 -3.01 10.11 26.65
C LEU A 371 -3.16 9.79 28.15
N GLY A 372 -3.19 8.50 28.52
CA GLY A 372 -3.34 8.04 29.91
C GLY A 372 -4.75 8.23 30.47
N ARG A 373 -5.77 8.11 29.61
CA ARG A 373 -7.19 8.33 29.90
C ARG A 373 -8.03 7.16 29.37
N GLY A 374 -9.34 7.21 29.66
CA GLY A 374 -10.30 6.21 29.20
C GLY A 374 -10.16 4.86 29.89
N LEU A 375 -10.88 3.87 29.35
CA LEU A 375 -10.94 2.49 29.89
C LEU A 375 -10.24 1.47 29.01
N ALA A 376 -9.85 1.87 27.79
CA ALA A 376 -9.17 1.01 26.85
C ALA A 376 -7.81 0.57 27.40
N LYS A 377 -7.42 -0.65 27.07
CA LYS A 377 -6.19 -1.30 27.50
C LYS A 377 -5.33 -1.60 26.29
N ARG A 378 -4.04 -1.82 26.54
CA ARG A 378 -3.09 -2.27 25.50
C ARG A 378 -3.52 -3.59 24.85
N SER A 379 -4.21 -4.46 25.59
CA SER A 379 -4.78 -5.72 25.09
C SER A 379 -5.89 -5.53 24.05
N ASP A 380 -6.52 -4.36 23.99
CA ASP A 380 -7.62 -4.07 23.06
C ASP A 380 -7.11 -3.69 21.65
N PHE A 381 -5.79 -3.43 21.56
CA PHE A 381 -5.03 -3.15 20.35
C PHE A 381 -3.83 -4.11 20.26
N PRO A 382 -4.08 -5.42 20.09
CA PRO A 382 -3.02 -6.39 19.91
C PRO A 382 -2.22 -6.06 18.65
N GLU A 383 -0.99 -6.56 18.59
CA GLU A 383 -0.30 -6.62 17.31
C GLU A 383 -0.83 -7.82 16.54
N GLU A 384 -1.35 -7.56 15.35
CA GLU A 384 -1.77 -8.57 14.39
C GLU A 384 -0.99 -8.33 13.11
N LEU A 385 -0.39 -9.38 12.55
CA LEU A 385 0.28 -9.34 11.25
C LEU A 385 -0.38 -10.41 10.38
N ILE A 386 -0.99 -9.98 9.28
CA ILE A 386 -1.73 -10.85 8.36
C ILE A 386 -0.92 -11.21 7.11
N HIS A 387 0.28 -10.62 6.94
CA HIS A 387 1.20 -10.91 5.83
C HIS A 387 2.60 -11.36 6.28
N ASP A 388 2.83 -11.51 7.58
CA ASP A 388 4.12 -11.93 8.09
C ASP A 388 4.29 -13.44 7.91
N PHE A 389 5.47 -13.84 7.45
CA PHE A 389 5.78 -15.23 7.16
C PHE A 389 7.19 -15.53 7.67
N ASP A 390 7.28 -16.41 8.66
CA ASP A 390 8.56 -16.89 9.16
C ASP A 390 8.98 -18.13 8.38
N TRP A 391 9.84 -17.92 7.38
CA TRP A 391 10.38 -19.01 6.57
C TRP A 391 11.17 -20.03 7.40
N HIS A 392 11.90 -19.60 8.43
CA HIS A 392 12.70 -20.51 9.25
C HIS A 392 11.82 -21.41 10.11
N ALA A 393 10.74 -20.85 10.69
CA ALA A 393 9.73 -21.65 11.39
C ALA A 393 9.01 -22.61 10.45
N TRP A 394 8.66 -22.16 9.24
CA TRP A 394 8.06 -23.02 8.22
C TRP A 394 9.00 -24.16 7.82
N ASP A 395 10.28 -23.88 7.58
CA ASP A 395 11.29 -24.87 7.17
C ASP A 395 11.55 -25.93 8.26
N ALA A 396 11.60 -25.51 9.52
CA ALA A 396 11.80 -26.41 10.65
C ALA A 396 10.71 -27.49 10.75
N ASN A 397 9.52 -27.24 10.19
CA ASN A 397 8.39 -28.15 10.16
C ASN A 397 8.35 -29.07 8.91
N GLN A 398 9.32 -28.96 8.00
CA GLN A 398 9.36 -29.75 6.76
C GLN A 398 10.08 -31.08 6.94
N LYS A 399 9.64 -32.13 6.23
CA LYS A 399 10.28 -33.45 6.31
C LYS A 399 11.53 -33.50 5.43
N PRO A 400 12.58 -34.27 5.79
CA PRO A 400 13.77 -34.40 4.94
C PRO A 400 13.47 -34.83 3.50
N GLY A 401 12.51 -35.74 3.30
CA GLY A 401 12.10 -36.19 1.96
C GLY A 401 11.40 -35.12 1.11
N ASP A 402 10.83 -34.09 1.73
CA ASP A 402 10.18 -32.98 1.01
C ASP A 402 11.22 -32.04 0.37
N LYS A 403 12.46 -32.07 0.86
CA LYS A 403 13.60 -31.20 0.47
C LYS A 403 14.34 -31.68 -0.77
N THR A 404 14.08 -32.91 -1.22
CA THR A 404 14.81 -33.53 -2.34
C THR A 404 13.91 -33.78 -3.52
N ILE A 405 14.43 -33.54 -4.72
CA ILE A 405 13.85 -33.95 -6.00
C ILE A 405 14.98 -34.49 -6.88
N ASP A 406 14.69 -35.52 -7.66
CA ASP A 406 15.63 -36.03 -8.66
C ASP A 406 15.90 -34.93 -9.72
N PRO A 407 17.15 -34.47 -9.91
CA PRO A 407 17.48 -33.48 -10.93
C PRO A 407 17.10 -33.90 -12.35
N GLU A 408 17.07 -35.21 -12.62
CA GLU A 408 16.73 -35.80 -13.91
C GLU A 408 15.21 -36.05 -14.06
N ALA A 409 14.41 -35.74 -13.03
CA ALA A 409 12.96 -35.85 -13.13
C ALA A 409 12.41 -34.96 -14.27
N PRO A 410 11.34 -35.39 -14.97
CA PRO A 410 10.70 -34.56 -15.98
C PRO A 410 10.37 -33.16 -15.45
N VAL A 411 10.49 -32.14 -16.31
CA VAL A 411 10.27 -30.72 -15.95
C VAL A 411 8.94 -30.52 -15.19
N ARG A 412 7.85 -31.13 -15.65
CA ARG A 412 6.53 -31.07 -14.98
C ARG A 412 6.59 -31.57 -13.54
N GLN A 413 7.34 -32.63 -13.25
CA GLN A 413 7.50 -33.18 -11.90
C GLN A 413 8.32 -32.24 -11.01
N ARG A 414 9.38 -31.62 -11.54
CA ARG A 414 10.19 -30.61 -10.81
C ARG A 414 9.38 -29.35 -10.49
N ILE A 415 8.51 -28.92 -11.41
CA ILE A 415 7.53 -27.85 -11.20
C ILE A 415 6.53 -28.23 -10.09
N LEU A 416 5.91 -29.40 -10.17
CA LEU A 416 4.94 -29.86 -9.15
C LEU A 416 5.60 -29.97 -7.78
N TRP A 417 6.85 -30.43 -7.72
CA TRP A 417 7.61 -30.49 -6.48
C TRP A 417 7.77 -29.11 -5.83
N SER A 418 8.07 -28.05 -6.61
CA SER A 418 8.23 -26.69 -6.08
C SER A 418 6.91 -26.05 -5.66
N LEU A 419 5.81 -26.40 -6.34
CA LEU A 419 4.46 -25.95 -5.95
C LEU A 419 3.94 -26.67 -4.70
N GLY A 420 4.52 -27.83 -4.35
CA GLY A 420 4.13 -28.61 -3.19
C GLY A 420 2.92 -29.50 -3.43
N GLN A 421 2.42 -30.11 -2.36
CA GLN A 421 1.32 -31.09 -2.41
C GLN A 421 0.00 -30.41 -2.10
N ALA A 422 -0.92 -30.38 -3.07
CA ALA A 422 -2.28 -29.92 -2.85
C ALA A 422 -2.97 -30.77 -1.77
N THR A 423 -3.79 -30.15 -0.94
CA THR A 423 -4.61 -30.87 0.05
C THR A 423 -5.86 -31.40 -0.65
N GLU A 424 -6.17 -32.69 -0.49
CA GLU A 424 -7.26 -33.36 -1.22
C GLU A 424 -8.65 -32.77 -0.94
N ASN A 425 -8.87 -32.20 0.26
CA ASN A 425 -10.11 -31.53 0.62
C ASN A 425 -9.81 -30.22 1.36
N LEU A 426 -10.20 -29.10 0.78
CA LEU A 426 -10.17 -27.82 1.46
C LEU A 426 -11.42 -27.69 2.32
N ALA A 427 -11.25 -27.17 3.54
CA ALA A 427 -12.38 -26.93 4.43
C ALA A 427 -13.40 -26.03 3.73
N LYS A 428 -14.67 -26.47 3.67
CA LYS A 428 -15.75 -25.63 3.14
C LYS A 428 -15.95 -24.45 4.07
N GLN A 429 -15.76 -23.25 3.55
CA GLN A 429 -16.10 -22.04 4.27
C GLN A 429 -17.60 -21.75 4.10
N GLU A 430 -18.27 -21.36 5.19
CA GLU A 430 -19.65 -20.85 5.11
C GLU A 430 -19.64 -19.49 4.42
N GLN A 431 -19.88 -19.49 3.10
CA GLN A 431 -19.96 -18.28 2.28
C GLN A 431 -21.14 -18.39 1.31
N PRO A 432 -21.68 -17.26 0.81
CA PRO A 432 -22.66 -17.26 -0.27
C PRO A 432 -22.12 -18.03 -1.49
N GLU A 433 -23.01 -18.67 -2.25
CA GLU A 433 -22.59 -19.48 -3.42
C GLU A 433 -21.86 -18.65 -4.48
N PHE A 434 -22.21 -17.38 -4.62
CA PHE A 434 -21.62 -16.45 -5.58
C PHE A 434 -21.15 -15.17 -4.90
N LEU A 435 -20.39 -14.35 -5.62
CA LEU A 435 -20.11 -12.98 -5.16
C LEU A 435 -21.42 -12.19 -5.05
N THR A 436 -21.65 -11.61 -3.88
CA THR A 436 -22.82 -10.78 -3.58
C THR A 436 -22.72 -9.41 -4.25
N ALA A 437 -23.84 -8.70 -4.32
CA ALA A 437 -23.88 -7.31 -4.78
C ALA A 437 -22.98 -6.41 -3.90
N ALA A 438 -23.04 -6.58 -2.57
CA ALA A 438 -22.24 -5.79 -1.63
C ALA A 438 -20.74 -6.05 -1.79
N GLU A 439 -20.31 -7.32 -1.94
CA GLU A 439 -18.91 -7.64 -2.24
C GLU A 439 -18.46 -7.04 -3.56
N SER A 440 -19.33 -7.02 -4.58
CA SER A 440 -18.99 -6.45 -5.88
C SER A 440 -18.93 -4.93 -5.88
N GLU A 441 -19.78 -4.28 -5.07
CA GLU A 441 -19.73 -2.83 -4.83
C GLU A 441 -18.47 -2.45 -4.06
N LEU A 442 -18.13 -3.18 -2.99
CA LEU A 442 -16.90 -3.01 -2.22
C LEU A 442 -15.65 -3.05 -3.11
N MET A 443 -15.58 -4.06 -3.97
CA MET A 443 -14.45 -4.24 -4.89
C MET A 443 -14.56 -3.38 -6.15
N THR A 444 -15.66 -2.62 -6.30
CA THR A 444 -15.92 -1.70 -7.42
C THR A 444 -15.89 -2.37 -8.81
N HIS A 445 -16.34 -3.63 -8.92
CA HIS A 445 -16.25 -4.41 -10.17
C HIS A 445 -16.94 -3.77 -11.37
N ASP A 446 -18.00 -2.99 -11.12
CA ASP A 446 -18.79 -2.31 -12.15
C ASP A 446 -18.33 -0.86 -12.41
N ARG A 447 -17.24 -0.42 -11.75
CA ARG A 447 -16.59 0.86 -12.03
C ARG A 447 -15.98 0.77 -13.44
N TRP A 448 -16.31 1.74 -14.29
CA TRP A 448 -15.87 1.81 -15.69
C TRP A 448 -16.46 0.74 -16.64
N THR A 449 -17.60 0.12 -16.31
CA THR A 449 -18.30 -0.81 -17.21
C THR A 449 -18.68 -0.14 -18.55
N PRO A 450 -18.20 -0.65 -19.69
CA PRO A 450 -18.63 -0.18 -21.02
C PRO A 450 -20.08 -0.56 -21.32
N LYS A 451 -20.71 0.18 -22.24
CA LYS A 451 -22.09 -0.10 -22.65
C LYS A 451 -22.20 -1.51 -23.26
N GLY A 452 -23.16 -2.31 -22.77
CA GLY A 452 -23.46 -3.65 -23.29
C GLY A 452 -22.50 -4.74 -22.80
N VAL A 453 -21.56 -4.42 -21.91
CA VAL A 453 -20.80 -5.43 -21.17
C VAL A 453 -21.62 -5.86 -19.95
N ARG A 454 -21.80 -7.17 -19.81
CA ARG A 454 -22.51 -7.81 -18.70
C ARG A 454 -21.51 -8.55 -17.81
N ARG A 455 -21.82 -8.54 -16.51
CA ARG A 455 -21.13 -9.33 -15.47
C ARG A 455 -22.09 -10.39 -14.94
N VAL A 456 -21.62 -11.63 -14.85
CA VAL A 456 -22.35 -12.75 -14.22
C VAL A 456 -21.45 -13.40 -13.17
N PRO A 457 -21.83 -13.37 -11.89
CA PRO A 457 -21.13 -14.14 -10.85
C PRO A 457 -21.08 -15.64 -11.17
N ILE A 458 -19.90 -16.22 -10.96
CA ILE A 458 -19.63 -17.65 -11.21
C ILE A 458 -18.92 -18.30 -10.01
N ARG A 459 -19.01 -19.62 -9.95
CA ARG A 459 -18.28 -20.47 -8.99
C ARG A 459 -17.68 -21.66 -9.71
N PHE A 460 -16.46 -22.04 -9.35
CA PHE A 460 -15.78 -23.22 -9.90
C PHE A 460 -14.84 -23.86 -8.89
N GLY A 461 -14.35 -25.06 -9.21
CA GLY A 461 -13.34 -25.76 -8.43
C GLY A 461 -13.73 -25.95 -6.96
N GLN A 462 -12.79 -25.66 -6.07
CA GLN A 462 -12.93 -25.76 -4.61
C GLN A 462 -13.68 -24.57 -4.00
N GLY A 463 -14.78 -24.13 -4.65
CA GLY A 463 -15.63 -23.03 -4.18
C GLY A 463 -15.09 -21.64 -4.50
N VAL A 464 -14.17 -21.50 -5.47
CA VAL A 464 -13.65 -20.20 -5.90
C VAL A 464 -14.79 -19.41 -6.54
N ARG A 465 -15.03 -18.20 -6.01
CA ARG A 465 -16.05 -17.27 -6.49
C ARG A 465 -15.39 -16.21 -7.37
N GLY A 466 -16.02 -15.89 -8.49
CA GLY A 466 -15.52 -14.90 -9.44
C GLY A 466 -16.64 -14.31 -10.28
N ASN A 467 -16.26 -13.66 -11.37
CA ASN A 467 -17.18 -13.09 -12.34
C ASN A 467 -16.78 -13.50 -13.77
N LEU A 468 -17.81 -13.73 -14.60
CA LEU A 468 -17.69 -13.81 -16.04
C LEU A 468 -18.14 -12.47 -16.65
N PHE A 469 -17.26 -11.84 -17.42
CA PHE A 469 -17.57 -10.61 -18.17
C PHE A 469 -17.65 -10.89 -19.66
N PHE A 470 -18.68 -10.39 -20.34
CA PHE A 470 -18.84 -10.56 -21.79
C PHE A 470 -19.72 -9.46 -22.38
N LYS A 471 -19.61 -9.24 -23.69
CA LYS A 471 -20.49 -8.31 -24.42
C LYS A 471 -21.76 -9.03 -24.87
N GLU A 472 -22.92 -8.44 -24.58
CA GLU A 472 -24.21 -9.00 -24.99
C GLU A 472 -24.40 -8.97 -26.51
N GLY A 473 -25.25 -9.88 -27.01
CA GLY A 473 -25.66 -9.93 -28.40
C GLY A 473 -24.65 -10.59 -29.36
N GLN A 474 -23.63 -11.29 -28.84
CA GLN A 474 -22.76 -12.12 -29.68
C GLN A 474 -23.39 -13.48 -29.97
N ALA A 475 -23.47 -13.83 -31.26
CA ALA A 475 -24.08 -15.08 -31.73
C ALA A 475 -23.08 -16.25 -31.84
N GLU A 476 -21.78 -15.96 -31.87
CA GLU A 476 -20.72 -16.96 -31.99
C GLU A 476 -20.19 -17.40 -30.62
N LYS A 477 -19.58 -18.59 -30.59
CA LYS A 477 -18.89 -19.09 -29.38
C LYS A 477 -17.74 -18.17 -29.02
N MET A 478 -17.76 -17.62 -27.81
CA MET A 478 -16.79 -16.60 -27.41
C MET A 478 -15.46 -17.22 -26.97
N PRO A 479 -14.30 -16.79 -27.49
CA PRO A 479 -13.00 -17.15 -26.93
C PRO A 479 -12.92 -16.72 -25.46
N VAL A 480 -12.30 -17.55 -24.62
CA VAL A 480 -12.27 -17.35 -23.18
C VAL A 480 -10.90 -16.79 -22.76
N VAL A 481 -10.92 -15.74 -21.95
CA VAL A 481 -9.73 -15.22 -21.28
C VAL A 481 -9.85 -15.46 -19.79
N ILE A 482 -8.90 -16.17 -19.20
CA ILE A 482 -8.76 -16.27 -17.74
C ILE A 482 -7.75 -15.22 -17.32
N LEU A 483 -8.23 -14.18 -16.62
CA LEU A 483 -7.41 -13.08 -16.13
C LEU A 483 -6.76 -13.45 -14.81
N LEU A 484 -5.42 -13.38 -14.77
CA LEU A 484 -4.60 -13.64 -13.59
C LEU A 484 -3.89 -12.35 -13.20
N HIS A 485 -4.31 -11.78 -12.08
CA HIS A 485 -3.95 -10.43 -11.64
C HIS A 485 -2.60 -10.37 -10.91
N PRO A 486 -2.01 -9.18 -10.69
CA PRO A 486 -0.71 -9.04 -10.04
C PRO A 486 -0.84 -9.11 -8.50
N LEU A 487 0.17 -8.66 -7.74
CA LEU A 487 0.20 -8.64 -6.26
C LEU A 487 -0.77 -7.58 -5.67
N SER A 488 -2.04 -7.64 -6.06
CA SER A 488 -3.06 -6.70 -5.60
C SER A 488 -3.77 -7.21 -4.35
N TYR A 489 -3.12 -7.03 -3.20
CA TYR A 489 -3.64 -7.51 -1.91
C TYR A 489 -5.02 -6.96 -1.56
N HIS A 490 -5.28 -5.70 -1.90
CA HIS A 490 -6.49 -4.97 -1.53
C HIS A 490 -7.64 -5.13 -2.53
N SER A 491 -7.36 -5.11 -3.84
CA SER A 491 -8.38 -5.06 -4.89
C SER A 491 -8.44 -6.30 -5.79
N GLY A 492 -7.53 -7.26 -5.60
CA GLY A 492 -7.50 -8.50 -6.37
C GLY A 492 -7.43 -8.25 -7.88
N TYR A 493 -8.37 -8.81 -8.64
CA TYR A 493 -8.38 -8.60 -10.10
C TYR A 493 -8.88 -7.22 -10.56
N ASN A 494 -9.44 -6.41 -9.65
CA ASN A 494 -9.88 -5.07 -9.99
C ASN A 494 -8.72 -4.06 -10.00
N GLU A 495 -8.57 -3.32 -11.11
CA GLU A 495 -7.53 -2.30 -11.25
C GLU A 495 -7.97 -1.01 -10.53
N GLY A 496 -7.37 -0.68 -9.38
CA GLY A 496 -7.75 0.50 -8.58
C GLY A 496 -7.20 1.83 -9.11
N TYR A 497 -5.96 1.80 -9.62
CA TYR A 497 -5.21 2.97 -10.09
C TYR A 497 -4.55 2.72 -11.44
N GLY A 498 -4.39 3.79 -12.23
CA GLY A 498 -3.74 3.72 -13.54
C GLY A 498 -4.69 3.33 -14.69
N VAL A 499 -5.99 3.20 -14.43
CA VAL A 499 -6.99 2.82 -15.43
C VAL A 499 -7.09 3.87 -16.53
N GLN A 500 -6.93 3.43 -17.77
CA GLN A 500 -7.02 4.27 -18.97
C GLN A 500 -8.26 3.91 -19.79
N GLY A 501 -9.40 4.56 -19.50
CA GLY A 501 -10.68 4.33 -20.16
C GLY A 501 -11.55 3.28 -19.45
N THR A 502 -11.13 2.02 -19.47
CA THR A 502 -11.81 0.91 -18.76
C THR A 502 -10.81 -0.15 -18.30
N THR A 503 -11.19 -0.98 -17.33
CA THR A 503 -10.33 -2.05 -16.77
C THR A 503 -10.02 -3.13 -17.81
N VAL A 504 -9.01 -3.95 -17.52
CA VAL A 504 -8.62 -5.05 -18.41
C VAL A 504 -9.78 -6.00 -18.73
N TYR A 505 -10.54 -6.46 -17.74
CA TYR A 505 -11.60 -7.45 -17.97
C TYR A 505 -12.77 -6.86 -18.76
N HIS A 506 -13.14 -5.61 -18.52
CA HIS A 506 -14.13 -4.90 -19.31
C HIS A 506 -13.67 -4.69 -20.75
N ARG A 507 -12.40 -4.38 -20.96
CA ARG A 507 -11.84 -4.19 -22.30
C ARG A 507 -11.80 -5.47 -23.12
N MET A 508 -11.41 -6.57 -22.50
CA MET A 508 -11.44 -7.87 -23.15
C MET A 508 -12.89 -8.24 -23.51
N ALA A 509 -13.84 -8.04 -22.59
CA ALA A 509 -15.25 -8.26 -22.88
C ALA A 509 -15.75 -7.42 -24.07
N GLU A 510 -15.42 -6.12 -24.10
CA GLU A 510 -15.78 -5.22 -25.21
C GLU A 510 -15.21 -5.67 -26.56
N ASN A 511 -14.07 -6.37 -26.55
CA ASN A 511 -13.37 -6.90 -27.72
C ASN A 511 -13.74 -8.35 -28.08
N GLY A 512 -14.84 -8.87 -27.53
CA GLY A 512 -15.43 -10.14 -27.94
C GLY A 512 -14.89 -11.38 -27.21
N PHE A 513 -14.29 -11.18 -26.04
CA PHE A 513 -13.91 -12.29 -25.16
C PHE A 513 -14.95 -12.52 -24.07
N ALA A 514 -15.11 -13.77 -23.66
CA ALA A 514 -15.70 -14.10 -22.37
C ALA A 514 -14.56 -14.15 -21.33
N VAL A 515 -14.63 -13.33 -20.29
CA VAL A 515 -13.50 -13.09 -19.37
C VAL A 515 -13.84 -13.64 -18.00
N ILE A 516 -13.13 -14.68 -17.58
CA ILE A 516 -13.18 -15.21 -16.23
C ILE A 516 -12.19 -14.40 -15.40
N ALA A 517 -12.69 -13.71 -14.37
CA ALA A 517 -11.87 -12.98 -13.42
C ALA A 517 -12.28 -13.34 -11.99
N TYR A 518 -11.28 -13.61 -11.15
CA TYR A 518 -11.44 -14.03 -9.77
C TYR A 518 -10.24 -13.57 -8.96
N ASP A 519 -10.43 -13.45 -7.65
CA ASP A 519 -9.33 -13.14 -6.75
C ASP A 519 -8.49 -14.40 -6.51
N GLN A 520 -7.18 -14.28 -6.68
CA GLN A 520 -6.24 -15.35 -6.36
C GLN A 520 -6.09 -15.47 -4.83
N CYS A 521 -5.73 -16.66 -4.33
CA CYS A 521 -5.55 -16.91 -2.90
C CYS A 521 -4.58 -15.89 -2.26
N GLY A 522 -5.00 -15.25 -1.17
CA GLY A 522 -4.22 -14.22 -0.47
C GLY A 522 -4.42 -12.78 -0.99
N PHE A 523 -5.40 -12.55 -1.87
CA PHE A 523 -5.66 -11.25 -2.48
C PHE A 523 -7.16 -10.93 -2.53
N GLY A 524 -7.50 -9.64 -2.60
CA GLY A 524 -8.89 -9.18 -2.77
C GLY A 524 -9.83 -9.73 -1.70
N LEU A 525 -10.98 -10.26 -2.09
CA LEU A 525 -11.94 -10.87 -1.16
C LEU A 525 -11.43 -12.18 -0.52
N ARG A 526 -10.33 -12.72 -1.04
CA ARG A 526 -9.63 -13.91 -0.54
C ARG A 526 -8.34 -13.57 0.19
N LEU A 527 -8.19 -12.31 0.63
CA LEU A 527 -7.01 -11.82 1.35
C LEU A 527 -6.64 -12.72 2.54
N LEU A 528 -7.61 -13.01 3.40
CA LEU A 528 -7.39 -13.77 4.63
C LEU A 528 -7.15 -15.26 4.40
N GLU A 529 -7.42 -15.80 3.20
CA GLU A 529 -6.96 -17.15 2.87
C GLU A 529 -5.43 -17.24 2.83
N GLY A 530 -4.75 -16.09 2.66
CA GLY A 530 -3.31 -16.02 2.61
C GLY A 530 -2.63 -15.96 3.97
N SER A 531 -3.31 -15.48 5.02
CA SER A 531 -2.71 -15.18 6.34
C SER A 531 -2.21 -16.45 7.02
N ASP A 532 -3.09 -17.43 7.21
CA ASP A 532 -2.80 -18.68 7.93
C ASP A 532 -2.59 -19.85 6.96
N PHE A 533 -2.32 -19.56 5.68
CA PHE A 533 -2.27 -20.58 4.63
C PHE A 533 -1.31 -21.73 4.98
N TYR A 534 -0.13 -21.41 5.51
CA TYR A 534 0.91 -22.40 5.80
C TYR A 534 0.68 -23.15 7.11
N ASP A 535 -0.17 -22.63 8.00
CA ASP A 535 -0.60 -23.36 9.20
C ASP A 535 -1.55 -24.48 8.82
N TRP A 536 -2.43 -24.25 7.84
CA TRP A 536 -3.37 -25.25 7.33
C TRP A 536 -2.78 -26.15 6.24
N HIS A 537 -1.85 -25.62 5.43
CA HIS A 537 -1.30 -26.30 4.25
C HIS A 537 0.24 -26.27 4.22
N PRO A 538 0.94 -26.82 5.23
CA PRO A 538 2.39 -26.65 5.40
C PRO A 538 3.25 -27.25 4.28
N ARG A 539 2.72 -28.21 3.49
CA ARG A 539 3.41 -28.87 2.37
C ARG A 539 2.99 -28.35 1.00
N TRP A 540 2.10 -27.37 0.95
CA TRP A 540 1.66 -26.72 -0.28
C TRP A 540 2.22 -25.31 -0.36
N SER A 541 2.12 -24.68 -1.52
CA SER A 541 2.52 -23.28 -1.71
C SER A 541 1.31 -22.45 -2.14
N ARG A 542 1.30 -21.15 -1.77
CA ARG A 542 0.25 -20.24 -2.23
C ARG A 542 0.19 -20.15 -3.75
N LEU A 543 1.34 -20.14 -4.44
CA LEU A 543 1.35 -20.21 -5.90
C LEU A 543 0.81 -21.55 -6.43
N GLY A 544 1.05 -22.65 -5.74
CA GLY A 544 0.41 -23.94 -6.02
C GLY A 544 -1.11 -23.88 -5.93
N ARG A 545 -1.66 -23.18 -4.92
CA ARG A 545 -3.10 -22.91 -4.81
C ARG A 545 -3.61 -22.04 -5.96
N MET A 546 -2.89 -20.98 -6.31
CA MET A 546 -3.25 -20.10 -7.43
C MET A 546 -3.27 -20.86 -8.77
N VAL A 547 -2.30 -21.75 -8.99
CA VAL A 547 -2.23 -22.61 -10.19
C VAL A 547 -3.40 -23.60 -10.22
N MET A 548 -3.75 -24.21 -9.09
CA MET A 548 -4.92 -25.09 -9.01
C MET A 548 -6.21 -24.33 -9.34
N ASP A 549 -6.43 -23.16 -8.73
CA ASP A 549 -7.62 -22.33 -8.99
C ASP A 549 -7.70 -21.92 -10.48
N ALA A 550 -6.56 -21.64 -11.12
CA ALA A 550 -6.51 -21.32 -12.55
C ALA A 550 -6.86 -22.54 -13.44
N ARG A 551 -6.45 -23.75 -13.05
CA ARG A 551 -6.84 -24.99 -13.76
C ARG A 551 -8.31 -25.31 -13.57
N ASP A 552 -8.87 -25.02 -12.40
CA ASP A 552 -10.30 -25.15 -12.14
C ASP A 552 -11.10 -24.14 -12.99
N ALA A 553 -10.59 -22.93 -13.21
CA ALA A 553 -11.17 -21.98 -14.16
C ALA A 553 -11.12 -22.48 -15.62
N VAL A 554 -10.07 -23.22 -16.00
CA VAL A 554 -10.01 -23.93 -17.29
C VAL A 554 -11.08 -25.02 -17.35
N SER A 555 -11.25 -25.85 -16.32
CA SER A 555 -12.33 -26.84 -16.25
C SER A 555 -13.73 -26.20 -16.37
N PHE A 556 -13.97 -25.06 -15.72
CA PHE A 556 -15.21 -24.31 -15.89
C PHE A 556 -15.44 -23.91 -17.36
N ALA A 557 -14.41 -23.41 -18.05
CA ALA A 557 -14.52 -22.97 -19.43
C ALA A 557 -14.67 -24.12 -20.45
N VAL A 558 -13.93 -25.21 -20.25
CA VAL A 558 -13.84 -26.33 -21.21
C VAL A 558 -14.91 -27.38 -20.96
N GLU A 559 -15.14 -27.74 -19.70
CA GLU A 559 -15.99 -28.87 -19.29
C GLU A 559 -17.33 -28.41 -18.72
N GLY A 560 -17.44 -27.14 -18.31
CA GLY A 560 -18.63 -26.62 -17.62
C GLY A 560 -18.69 -27.01 -16.14
N GLU A 561 -17.55 -27.40 -15.55
CA GLU A 561 -17.47 -27.76 -14.13
C GLU A 561 -17.57 -26.52 -13.23
N GLY A 562 -18.79 -26.20 -12.79
CA GLY A 562 -19.05 -25.10 -11.87
C GLY A 562 -20.52 -24.67 -11.86
N ALA A 563 -20.76 -23.42 -11.46
CA ALA A 563 -22.09 -22.84 -11.40
C ALA A 563 -22.06 -21.37 -11.85
N THR A 564 -23.19 -20.89 -12.35
CA THR A 564 -23.40 -19.51 -12.80
C THR A 564 -24.66 -18.95 -12.17
N SER A 565 -24.64 -17.71 -11.68
CA SER A 565 -25.83 -17.08 -11.08
C SER A 565 -26.86 -16.60 -12.12
N GLY A 566 -26.56 -16.74 -13.41
CA GLY A 566 -27.39 -16.28 -14.52
C GLY A 566 -26.92 -16.81 -15.85
N VAL A 567 -27.62 -16.44 -16.93
CA VAL A 567 -27.31 -16.88 -18.30
C VAL A 567 -25.96 -16.35 -18.75
N ILE A 568 -25.13 -17.23 -19.29
CA ILE A 568 -23.82 -16.94 -19.90
C ILE A 568 -23.83 -17.29 -21.40
N PRO A 569 -22.96 -16.68 -22.23
CA PRO A 569 -22.84 -17.04 -23.63
C PRO A 569 -22.25 -18.44 -23.81
N GLU A 570 -22.37 -19.01 -25.02
CA GLU A 570 -21.64 -20.23 -25.36
C GLU A 570 -20.14 -19.93 -25.41
N LEU A 571 -19.35 -20.68 -24.62
CA LEU A 571 -17.91 -20.53 -24.55
C LEU A 571 -17.21 -21.38 -25.62
N ASN A 572 -16.19 -20.83 -26.27
CA ASN A 572 -15.34 -21.57 -27.19
C ASN A 572 -14.28 -22.35 -26.41
N ARG A 573 -14.55 -23.65 -26.23
CA ARG A 573 -13.73 -24.59 -25.45
C ARG A 573 -12.33 -24.80 -26.02
N ASP A 574 -12.15 -24.58 -27.32
CA ASP A 574 -10.87 -24.73 -28.01
C ASP A 574 -10.02 -23.44 -27.97
N ARG A 575 -10.56 -22.35 -27.39
CA ARG A 575 -9.91 -21.03 -27.33
C ARG A 575 -9.90 -20.46 -25.91
N VAL A 576 -9.38 -21.23 -24.96
CA VAL A 576 -9.15 -20.80 -23.57
C VAL A 576 -7.73 -20.29 -23.39
N ILE A 577 -7.57 -19.00 -23.12
CA ILE A 577 -6.28 -18.31 -23.05
C ILE A 577 -6.05 -17.77 -21.63
N LEU A 578 -4.84 -17.99 -21.10
CA LEU A 578 -4.41 -17.41 -19.84
C LEU A 578 -3.78 -16.04 -20.09
N LEU A 579 -4.26 -15.01 -19.40
CA LEU A 579 -3.68 -13.67 -19.43
C LEU A 579 -3.18 -13.30 -18.04
N GLY A 580 -1.85 -13.32 -17.86
CA GLY A 580 -1.20 -13.03 -16.60
C GLY A 580 -0.41 -11.71 -16.61
N TYR A 581 -0.58 -10.91 -15.57
CA TYR A 581 0.23 -9.72 -15.30
C TYR A 581 0.97 -9.83 -13.97
N SER A 582 2.27 -9.51 -13.98
CA SER A 582 3.17 -9.60 -12.83
C SER A 582 3.18 -11.01 -12.20
N THR A 583 2.80 -11.19 -10.93
CA THR A 583 2.63 -12.54 -10.34
C THR A 583 1.57 -13.39 -11.03
N GLY A 584 0.55 -12.78 -11.64
CA GLY A 584 -0.38 -13.51 -12.49
C GLY A 584 0.28 -14.11 -13.72
N ALA A 585 1.39 -13.53 -14.21
CA ALA A 585 2.19 -14.14 -15.27
C ALA A 585 2.88 -15.43 -14.80
N LEU A 586 3.30 -15.51 -13.53
CA LEU A 586 3.81 -16.74 -12.94
C LEU A 586 2.71 -17.81 -12.92
N THR A 587 1.54 -17.47 -12.38
CA THR A 587 0.38 -18.39 -12.37
C THR A 587 0.07 -18.87 -13.79
N ALA A 588 0.05 -17.97 -14.77
CA ALA A 588 -0.22 -18.31 -16.18
C ALA A 588 0.82 -19.29 -16.75
N MET A 589 2.11 -19.06 -16.52
CA MET A 589 3.20 -19.94 -16.99
C MET A 589 3.10 -21.33 -16.37
N TYR A 590 2.93 -21.41 -15.05
CA TYR A 590 2.82 -22.69 -14.34
C TYR A 590 1.56 -23.45 -14.74
N THR A 591 0.42 -22.78 -14.85
CA THR A 591 -0.84 -23.40 -15.32
C THR A 591 -0.71 -23.90 -16.75
N GLY A 592 -0.18 -23.09 -17.68
CA GLY A 592 0.01 -23.50 -19.07
C GLY A 592 1.02 -24.65 -19.23
N ALA A 593 2.00 -24.76 -18.34
CA ALA A 593 2.94 -25.88 -18.33
C ALA A 593 2.33 -27.20 -17.84
N LEU A 594 1.25 -27.12 -17.05
CA LEU A 594 0.63 -28.25 -16.35
C LEU A 594 -0.77 -28.63 -16.88
N ASP A 595 -1.35 -27.83 -17.77
CA ASP A 595 -2.69 -28.05 -18.30
C ASP A 595 -2.72 -27.99 -19.83
N ASP A 596 -2.81 -29.17 -20.44
CA ASP A 596 -2.77 -29.34 -21.90
C ASP A 596 -4.02 -28.80 -22.62
N ARG A 597 -5.07 -28.40 -21.88
CA ARG A 597 -6.30 -27.83 -22.44
C ARG A 597 -6.18 -26.33 -22.76
N VAL A 598 -5.11 -25.68 -22.29
CA VAL A 598 -4.88 -24.25 -22.51
C VAL A 598 -4.47 -23.99 -23.95
N ALA A 599 -5.23 -23.17 -24.67
CA ALA A 599 -5.00 -22.85 -26.08
C ALA A 599 -3.94 -21.74 -26.29
N GLY A 600 -3.58 -20.99 -25.24
CA GLY A 600 -2.51 -20.00 -25.32
C GLY A 600 -2.22 -19.32 -23.99
N VAL A 601 -1.02 -18.78 -23.87
CA VAL A 601 -0.55 -18.09 -22.65
C VAL A 601 0.05 -16.74 -23.00
N ALA A 602 -0.43 -15.68 -22.36
CA ALA A 602 0.13 -14.35 -22.46
C ALA A 602 0.59 -13.85 -21.08
N CYS A 603 1.87 -13.49 -20.99
CA CYS A 603 2.54 -13.09 -19.76
C CYS A 603 3.13 -11.69 -19.93
N PHE A 604 2.68 -10.75 -19.09
CA PHE A 604 3.17 -9.39 -19.03
C PHE A 604 3.96 -9.18 -17.73
N SER A 605 5.28 -9.00 -17.86
CA SER A 605 6.22 -8.66 -16.78
C SER A 605 6.24 -9.63 -15.59
N GLY A 606 7.03 -9.29 -14.55
CA GLY A 606 6.90 -9.90 -13.21
C GLY A 606 7.66 -11.19 -12.95
N TRP A 607 8.65 -11.52 -13.77
CA TRP A 607 9.51 -12.67 -13.55
C TRP A 607 10.94 -12.39 -13.99
N THR A 608 11.87 -13.07 -13.35
CA THR A 608 13.29 -13.14 -13.71
C THR A 608 13.72 -14.61 -13.55
N PRO A 609 14.67 -15.14 -14.32
CA PRO A 609 15.13 -16.52 -14.17
C PRO A 609 15.37 -16.90 -12.70
N LEU A 610 14.90 -18.07 -12.28
CA LEU A 610 14.96 -18.51 -10.88
C LEU A 610 16.42 -18.66 -10.40
N ARG A 611 17.31 -19.07 -11.31
CA ARG A 611 18.73 -19.26 -11.05
C ARG A 611 19.54 -17.97 -11.14
N ASP A 612 18.93 -16.86 -11.59
CA ASP A 612 19.60 -15.58 -11.67
C ASP A 612 19.60 -14.85 -10.33
N ALA A 613 20.78 -14.75 -9.73
CA ALA A 613 21.01 -13.95 -8.52
C ALA A 613 21.80 -12.65 -8.80
N THR A 614 22.15 -12.36 -10.06
CA THR A 614 23.12 -11.30 -10.40
C THR A 614 22.69 -9.91 -9.98
N LYS A 615 21.38 -9.63 -10.00
CA LYS A 615 20.77 -8.36 -9.55
C LYS A 615 19.82 -8.51 -8.37
N ALA A 616 19.96 -9.58 -7.58
CA ALA A 616 19.04 -9.89 -6.49
C ALA A 616 18.85 -8.75 -5.49
N THR A 617 19.88 -7.94 -5.20
CA THR A 617 19.75 -6.76 -4.33
C THR A 617 18.76 -5.72 -4.87
N VAL A 618 18.78 -5.49 -6.19
CA VAL A 618 17.98 -4.45 -6.86
C VAL A 618 16.58 -4.96 -7.17
N THR A 619 16.47 -6.19 -7.66
CA THR A 619 15.19 -6.77 -8.12
C THR A 619 14.46 -7.56 -7.04
N GLY A 620 15.16 -7.90 -5.96
CA GLY A 620 14.72 -8.82 -4.91
C GLY A 620 14.93 -10.30 -5.26
N GLY A 621 15.35 -10.60 -6.49
CA GLY A 621 15.60 -11.97 -6.96
C GLY A 621 14.43 -12.92 -6.69
N ASN A 622 14.74 -14.20 -6.51
CA ASN A 622 13.77 -15.22 -6.13
C ASN A 622 13.31 -15.12 -4.66
N ARG A 623 14.01 -14.37 -3.80
CA ARG A 623 13.61 -14.10 -2.41
C ARG A 623 12.25 -13.45 -2.30
N ARG A 624 11.84 -12.71 -3.34
CA ARG A 624 10.47 -12.21 -3.45
C ARG A 624 9.41 -13.32 -3.42
N LEU A 625 9.71 -14.47 -4.01
CA LEU A 625 8.80 -15.61 -4.11
C LEU A 625 8.79 -16.45 -2.85
N TRP A 626 9.92 -16.71 -2.20
CA TRP A 626 9.95 -17.61 -1.05
C TRP A 626 9.81 -16.92 0.31
N ASP A 627 10.27 -15.67 0.43
CA ASP A 627 10.25 -14.89 1.67
C ASP A 627 9.19 -13.79 1.60
N LEU A 628 9.48 -12.70 0.85
CA LEU A 628 8.71 -11.46 0.91
C LEU A 628 7.20 -11.64 0.68
N HIS A 629 6.83 -12.42 -0.34
CA HIS A 629 5.45 -12.72 -0.66
C HIS A 629 5.07 -14.18 -0.35
N ALA A 630 5.96 -14.99 0.22
CA ALA A 630 5.75 -16.41 0.55
C ALA A 630 4.83 -17.14 -0.43
N LEU A 631 5.14 -17.07 -1.73
CA LEU A 631 4.41 -17.69 -2.82
C LEU A 631 4.92 -19.10 -3.13
N GLN A 632 6.24 -19.32 -3.02
CA GLN A 632 6.91 -20.62 -3.20
C GLN A 632 8.05 -20.82 -2.17
N PRO A 633 7.73 -21.13 -0.90
CA PRO A 633 8.72 -21.21 0.19
C PRO A 633 9.87 -22.19 -0.05
N LYS A 634 9.64 -23.28 -0.78
CA LYS A 634 10.67 -24.29 -1.11
C LYS A 634 11.88 -23.72 -1.83
N LEU A 635 11.75 -22.60 -2.55
CA LEU A 635 12.90 -21.97 -3.21
C LEU A 635 13.93 -21.44 -2.20
N GLY A 636 13.54 -21.16 -0.96
CA GLY A 636 14.46 -20.72 0.09
C GLY A 636 15.51 -21.76 0.49
N TRP A 637 15.31 -23.04 0.17
CA TRP A 637 16.35 -24.08 0.37
C TRP A 637 17.58 -23.90 -0.51
N PHE A 638 17.48 -23.04 -1.53
CA PHE A 638 18.54 -22.70 -2.46
C PHE A 638 19.03 -21.26 -2.28
N ASP A 639 18.72 -20.58 -1.17
CA ASP A 639 19.26 -19.25 -0.89
C ASP A 639 20.80 -19.28 -0.90
N GLY A 640 21.43 -18.46 -1.75
CA GLY A 640 22.87 -18.46 -1.99
C GLY A 640 23.40 -19.62 -2.85
N ARG A 641 22.52 -20.49 -3.34
CA ARG A 641 22.80 -21.60 -4.28
C ARG A 641 21.73 -21.67 -5.37
N GLU A 642 21.31 -20.53 -5.89
CA GLU A 642 20.18 -20.43 -6.82
C GLU A 642 20.42 -21.25 -8.10
N GLY A 643 21.68 -21.47 -8.50
CA GLY A 643 22.06 -22.36 -9.60
C GLY A 643 21.61 -23.81 -9.44
N ASP A 644 21.40 -24.27 -8.19
CA ASP A 644 20.98 -25.64 -7.86
C ASP A 644 19.45 -25.83 -7.96
N ILE A 645 18.68 -24.77 -8.22
CA ILE A 645 17.22 -24.87 -8.36
C ILE A 645 16.90 -25.84 -9.52
N PRO A 646 16.00 -26.81 -9.32
CA PRO A 646 15.85 -27.96 -10.21
C PRO A 646 15.30 -27.63 -11.60
N PHE A 647 14.75 -26.44 -11.81
CA PHE A 647 14.32 -25.94 -13.11
C PHE A 647 14.45 -24.42 -13.18
N ASP A 648 14.33 -23.85 -14.36
CA ASP A 648 14.23 -22.40 -14.56
C ASP A 648 13.06 -22.04 -15.50
N TYR A 649 12.75 -20.75 -15.67
CA TYR A 649 11.62 -20.30 -16.48
C TYR A 649 11.74 -20.66 -17.96
N HIS A 650 12.94 -20.86 -18.51
CA HIS A 650 13.08 -21.42 -19.86
C HIS A 650 12.57 -22.88 -19.93
N ASP A 651 12.71 -23.67 -18.86
CA ASP A 651 12.14 -25.02 -18.80
C ASP A 651 10.61 -24.97 -18.74
N VAL A 652 10.05 -24.07 -17.91
CA VAL A 652 8.60 -23.86 -17.76
C VAL A 652 7.99 -23.43 -19.10
N LEU A 653 8.56 -22.40 -19.74
CA LEU A 653 8.12 -21.94 -21.05
C LEU A 653 8.25 -23.05 -22.10
N GLY A 654 9.28 -23.88 -22.03
CA GLY A 654 9.43 -25.06 -22.89
C GLY A 654 8.26 -26.06 -22.80
N GLN A 655 7.56 -26.13 -21.66
CA GLN A 655 6.32 -26.92 -21.51
C GLN A 655 5.08 -26.21 -22.07
N VAL A 656 5.11 -24.88 -22.16
CA VAL A 656 4.01 -24.05 -22.70
C VAL A 656 4.01 -24.01 -24.23
N LEU A 657 5.19 -24.10 -24.87
CA LEU A 657 5.37 -23.95 -26.32
C LEU A 657 4.63 -24.92 -27.26
N PRO A 658 4.04 -26.06 -26.83
CA PRO A 658 3.05 -26.73 -27.67
C PRO A 658 1.91 -25.81 -28.12
N ASN A 659 1.66 -24.72 -27.38
CA ASN A 659 0.64 -23.71 -27.64
C ASN A 659 1.26 -22.31 -27.84
N PRO A 660 0.55 -21.39 -28.52
CA PRO A 660 0.97 -20.00 -28.64
C PRO A 660 1.29 -19.33 -27.31
N CYS A 661 2.44 -18.67 -27.24
CA CYS A 661 2.95 -18.01 -26.04
C CYS A 661 3.41 -16.58 -26.35
N LEU A 662 2.78 -15.59 -25.71
CA LEU A 662 3.19 -14.18 -25.74
C LEU A 662 3.91 -13.84 -24.45
N ILE A 663 5.17 -13.42 -24.55
CA ILE A 663 5.97 -12.92 -23.43
C ILE A 663 6.30 -11.45 -23.67
N VAL A 664 5.93 -10.58 -22.74
CA VAL A 664 6.23 -9.14 -22.78
C VAL A 664 7.02 -8.76 -21.54
N THR A 665 8.29 -8.39 -21.72
CA THR A 665 9.21 -8.09 -20.61
C THR A 665 9.86 -6.72 -20.84
N PRO A 666 9.32 -5.64 -20.24
CA PRO A 666 9.86 -4.30 -20.39
C PRO A 666 11.32 -4.20 -19.93
N LYS A 667 12.14 -3.41 -20.63
CA LYS A 667 13.57 -3.26 -20.33
C LYS A 667 13.87 -2.58 -19.00
N ARG A 668 12.95 -1.76 -18.51
CA ARG A 668 13.06 -1.00 -17.25
C ARG A 668 12.18 -1.57 -16.14
N ASP A 669 11.84 -2.86 -16.20
CA ASP A 669 11.16 -3.55 -15.10
C ASP A 669 12.10 -3.69 -13.90
N ARG A 670 11.87 -2.92 -12.83
CA ARG A 670 12.68 -2.98 -11.61
C ARG A 670 12.65 -4.32 -10.88
N PHE A 671 11.71 -5.20 -11.23
CA PHE A 671 11.52 -6.51 -10.61
C PHE A 671 12.22 -7.65 -11.35
N ALA A 672 12.93 -7.33 -12.44
CA ALA A 672 13.49 -8.33 -13.34
C ALA A 672 14.86 -7.93 -13.87
N ASP A 673 15.74 -8.90 -14.12
CA ASP A 673 16.93 -8.67 -14.93
C ASP A 673 16.63 -9.00 -16.40
N HIS A 674 16.43 -7.95 -17.20
CA HIS A 674 16.21 -8.08 -18.64
C HIS A 674 17.34 -8.86 -19.36
N SER A 675 18.60 -8.76 -18.90
CA SER A 675 19.71 -9.48 -19.53
C SER A 675 19.60 -10.98 -19.27
N ALA A 676 19.25 -11.37 -18.04
CA ALA A 676 19.01 -12.76 -17.69
C ALA A 676 17.80 -13.34 -18.43
N ILE A 677 16.71 -12.57 -18.57
CA ILE A 677 15.54 -12.95 -19.39
C ILE A 677 15.95 -13.18 -20.85
N THR A 678 16.75 -12.26 -21.41
CA THR A 678 17.24 -12.39 -22.80
C THR A 678 18.00 -13.69 -22.99
N GLU A 679 18.82 -14.07 -22.02
CA GLU A 679 19.56 -15.34 -22.07
C GLU A 679 18.63 -16.56 -21.92
N ALA A 680 17.68 -16.52 -20.99
CA ALA A 680 16.69 -17.59 -20.84
C ALA A 680 15.86 -17.81 -22.12
N ILE A 681 15.46 -16.74 -22.82
CA ILE A 681 14.74 -16.84 -24.10
C ILE A 681 15.63 -17.42 -25.21
N LYS A 682 16.94 -17.09 -25.23
CA LYS A 682 17.88 -17.72 -26.16
C LYS A 682 18.03 -19.22 -25.88
N GLN A 683 18.20 -19.61 -24.63
CA GLN A 683 18.29 -21.01 -24.21
C GLN A 683 17.03 -21.78 -24.61
N LEU A 684 15.85 -21.20 -24.41
CA LEU A 684 14.58 -21.77 -24.87
C LEU A 684 14.56 -21.99 -26.39
N ARG A 685 14.95 -20.98 -27.17
CA ARG A 685 15.01 -21.09 -28.65
C ARG A 685 16.01 -22.15 -29.10
N LEU A 686 17.13 -22.31 -28.41
CA LEU A 686 18.10 -23.35 -28.73
C LEU A 686 17.56 -24.75 -28.40
N ALA A 687 16.91 -24.92 -27.25
CA ALA A 687 16.38 -26.20 -26.79
C ALA A 687 15.12 -26.65 -27.55
N LYS A 688 14.32 -25.70 -28.06
CA LYS A 688 13.00 -25.94 -28.67
C LYS A 688 12.82 -25.15 -29.98
N LEU A 689 13.83 -25.13 -30.85
CA LEU A 689 13.89 -24.25 -32.03
C LEU A 689 12.59 -24.22 -32.85
N LYS A 690 12.11 -25.39 -33.30
CA LYS A 690 10.90 -25.49 -34.14
C LYS A 690 9.65 -25.00 -33.42
N GLN A 691 9.48 -25.33 -32.14
CA GLN A 691 8.33 -24.92 -31.35
C GLN A 691 8.38 -23.41 -31.04
N ALA A 692 9.56 -22.90 -30.69
CA ALA A 692 9.75 -21.49 -30.39
C ALA A 692 9.52 -20.60 -31.63
N GLU A 693 9.98 -21.02 -32.82
CA GLU A 693 9.70 -20.31 -34.08
C GLU A 693 8.19 -20.29 -34.42
N ALA A 694 7.47 -21.36 -34.09
CA ALA A 694 6.05 -21.48 -34.40
C ALA A 694 5.14 -20.75 -33.38
N ALA A 695 5.47 -20.78 -32.10
CA ALA A 695 4.55 -20.41 -31.02
C ALA A 695 5.02 -19.25 -30.12
N LEU A 696 6.32 -18.94 -30.05
CA LEU A 696 6.83 -17.92 -29.11
C LEU A 696 6.89 -16.53 -29.72
N THR A 697 6.06 -15.63 -29.22
CA THR A 697 6.19 -14.18 -29.44
C THR A 697 6.84 -13.55 -28.21
N TRP A 698 8.07 -13.04 -28.34
CA TRP A 698 8.73 -12.28 -27.27
C TRP A 698 8.91 -10.82 -27.65
N GLN A 699 8.47 -9.91 -26.76
CA GLN A 699 8.59 -8.48 -26.93
C GLN A 699 9.23 -7.82 -25.69
N SER A 700 10.17 -6.91 -25.90
CA SER A 700 10.88 -6.20 -24.84
C SER A 700 10.86 -4.68 -25.06
N PRO A 701 9.72 -4.01 -24.80
CA PRO A 701 9.61 -2.57 -24.99
C PRO A 701 10.54 -1.81 -24.04
N ASP A 702 10.99 -0.62 -24.46
CA ASP A 702 11.68 0.31 -23.56
C ASP A 702 10.68 1.04 -22.64
N ASP A 703 10.16 0.30 -21.69
CA ASP A 703 9.11 0.72 -20.79
C ASP A 703 9.36 0.17 -19.37
N ILE A 704 8.59 0.66 -18.41
CA ILE A 704 8.57 0.19 -17.03
C ILE A 704 7.55 -0.96 -16.85
N ASN A 705 7.53 -1.57 -15.67
CA ASN A 705 6.53 -2.58 -15.32
C ASN A 705 5.16 -1.96 -15.07
N ARG A 706 4.32 -2.00 -16.09
CA ARG A 706 2.91 -1.60 -16.06
C ARG A 706 2.07 -2.56 -16.90
N PHE A 707 0.75 -2.48 -16.77
CA PHE A 707 -0.21 -3.13 -17.65
C PHE A 707 -1.39 -2.21 -17.88
N GLN A 708 -1.31 -1.40 -18.94
CA GLN A 708 -2.33 -0.41 -19.28
C GLN A 708 -2.79 -0.53 -20.73
N ALA A 709 -3.41 0.52 -21.26
CA ALA A 709 -4.30 0.41 -22.41
C ALA A 709 -3.67 -0.16 -23.67
N ASP A 710 -2.46 0.26 -23.97
CA ASP A 710 -1.66 -0.17 -25.10
C ASP A 710 -1.22 -1.63 -24.98
N GLN A 711 -0.85 -2.09 -23.78
CA GLN A 711 -0.51 -3.50 -23.53
C GLN A 711 -1.76 -4.40 -23.54
N HIS A 712 -2.91 -3.89 -23.11
CA HIS A 712 -4.19 -4.58 -23.32
C HIS A 712 -4.46 -4.75 -24.81
N GLN A 713 -4.23 -3.71 -25.62
CA GLN A 713 -4.40 -3.77 -27.07
C GLN A 713 -3.41 -4.71 -27.74
N GLN A 714 -2.18 -4.76 -27.24
CA GLN A 714 -1.15 -5.71 -27.69
C GLN A 714 -1.61 -7.16 -27.50
N PHE A 715 -2.19 -7.50 -26.35
CA PHE A 715 -2.79 -8.82 -26.13
C PHE A 715 -3.94 -9.10 -27.12
N ILE A 716 -4.87 -8.15 -27.28
CA ILE A 716 -6.01 -8.29 -28.20
C ILE A 716 -5.54 -8.56 -29.62
N ASN A 717 -4.53 -7.82 -30.09
CA ASN A 717 -3.96 -7.98 -31.43
C ASN A 717 -3.27 -9.33 -31.59
N TRP A 718 -2.50 -9.76 -30.59
CA TRP A 718 -1.86 -11.08 -30.59
C TRP A 718 -2.90 -12.20 -30.67
N THR A 719 -3.93 -12.16 -29.83
CA THR A 719 -4.99 -13.19 -29.83
C THR A 719 -5.76 -13.26 -31.14
N LYS A 720 -5.98 -12.12 -31.81
CA LYS A 720 -6.60 -12.07 -33.15
C LYS A 720 -5.71 -12.64 -34.25
N SER A 721 -4.38 -12.72 -34.03
CA SER A 721 -3.44 -13.33 -34.97
C SER A 721 -3.38 -14.86 -34.86
N LEU A 722 -3.86 -15.43 -33.75
CA LEU A 722 -3.98 -16.86 -33.55
C LEU A 722 -5.15 -17.36 -34.41
N ARG A 723 -4.82 -18.13 -35.45
CA ARG A 723 -5.79 -18.68 -36.42
C ARG A 723 -6.68 -19.74 -35.81
#